data_AF-A0AAQ3WAA5-F1
#
_entry.id   AF-A0AAQ3WAA5-F1
#
_cell.length_a   1.000
_cell.length_b   1.000
_cell.length_c   1.000
_cell.angle_alpha   90.00
_cell.angle_beta   90.00
_cell.angle_gamma   90.00
#
_symmetry.space_group_name_H-M   'P 1'
#
loop_
_entity.id
_entity.type
_entity.pdbx_description
1 polymer ?
#
loop_
_entity_poly.entity_id
_entity_poly.type
_entity_poly.pdbx_seq_one_letter_code
_entity_poly.pdbx_strand_id
1 'polypeptide(L)'
;MKKSFILIGLFIALGGYNSTVLAEENESILSSSEQISEQTIPSNETVESVNRDKTENSDQTKTDEANPEKDIEITESNNSPMGKQGQKNSEFLTLDPNRRSDLAVSPQLRSYAFEDTYFVANESNRPAINFIDISSHNGNISVNDYNIMKQYGVTGVVVKLTEYTTYVNPYAQAQIENAKKAGLSVSVYHYSWFSNAAMAEAEADFFASQAAALGLSKNTVMVNDAEQVEMTTGNVTANSVAFRNRLNALGYNKVAHYSMFDWFNRKILDTNILGLQNSWVAQYPYNPLNSNLLHTDYAAWQWSSEVTFPNVNTGIGGRFDVNVSYNNLFLSSGDSYDVIEYEKAVNFKGKIKDGQNHGIYNKIYNTEGDNPRIGSSPAYAGKDVEIVSEAKTSKATWYQFTLDGNIVGWMDAKGFDAYDQIEYEKPVSFKGKVRSDQNHGIYNKIYYTESNNPRVGSSPTYAGKDVEIISEAKTSKATWYQFRLDGTVVGWMDAKGFDNYDPIEYEKAVTLKGKVAAGQNHGIYNKIYYTEGNNPRIESSPTHAGKDVEIIREAKTSKATWYQFTLDGNIVGWMDAKGFDKYDEIEYEKAVSVKGKVATGQNHGIYNKIYYTEGNNPRVGSSPSYAGKDVEIIKEAKTSKATWYQFKLDGKVMGWMDAKGFDHYDSIEYEKAVAFKGKVATGQNHGIYNKIYYTEGNNPRVGSSPSYAGKDVEIIKEAKTAKAIWYQFKLDGKVMGWMDAKGFDKYDEIEYEKVVNFKGKVATGQNHGIYNKIYYTEGNNPRVGSSPSYAGKDVEIIKEAKTAKATWYQFKLDGKVMGWMDAKGFDTYDAIEYEKVVNFKGKVATGQNHGIYNKIYYTEGNNPRVGSSPSYAGKDVEIIKEAKTAKAIWYQFKLDGKVMGWMDAKGFEV
;
A
#
# COMPACT_ATOMS: atom_id res chain seq x y z
N MET A 1 26.48 16.67 -20.18
CA MET A 1 27.39 15.96 -21.11
C MET A 1 28.56 15.36 -20.30
N LYS A 2 29.23 14.31 -20.78
CA LYS A 2 30.26 13.55 -20.02
C LYS A 2 31.40 14.44 -19.47
N LYS A 3 31.75 14.27 -18.18
CA LYS A 3 33.07 13.76 -17.69
C LYS A 3 33.25 14.00 -16.19
N SER A 4 33.86 13.03 -15.51
CA SER A 4 34.59 13.20 -14.24
C SER A 4 35.67 12.13 -14.19
N PHE A 5 36.88 12.51 -13.78
CA PHE A 5 38.04 11.62 -13.68
C PHE A 5 38.56 11.63 -12.23
N ILE A 6 38.47 10.47 -11.57
CA ILE A 6 39.59 9.76 -10.93
C ILE A 6 40.82 10.64 -10.57
N LEU A 7 41.21 10.74 -9.28
CA LEU A 7 42.34 9.97 -8.66
C LEU A 7 42.78 10.46 -7.24
N ILE A 8 42.99 9.51 -6.30
CA ILE A 8 43.91 9.48 -5.10
C ILE A 8 43.88 10.54 -3.97
N GLY A 9 44.10 10.07 -2.72
CA GLY A 9 44.57 10.85 -1.54
C GLY A 9 43.63 10.74 -0.32
N LEU A 10 43.73 9.82 0.66
CA LEU A 10 44.83 9.23 1.46
C LEU A 10 45.05 9.91 2.85
N PHE A 11 44.54 9.24 3.89
CA PHE A 11 44.96 9.23 5.31
C PHE A 11 44.53 10.32 6.34
N ILE A 12 44.50 9.84 7.60
CA ILE A 12 44.39 10.51 8.91
C ILE A 12 42.96 10.88 9.39
N ALA A 13 42.75 10.67 10.69
CA ALA A 13 41.50 10.83 11.44
C ALA A 13 41.66 11.90 12.55
N LEU A 14 40.75 11.90 13.53
CA LEU A 14 40.45 12.99 14.49
C LEU A 14 39.66 14.12 13.82
N GLY A 15 38.60 14.68 14.41
CA GLY A 15 37.95 14.34 15.67
C GLY A 15 37.34 15.59 16.30
N GLY A 16 36.02 15.62 16.49
CA GLY A 16 35.35 16.78 17.08
C GLY A 16 33.83 16.67 17.06
N TYR A 17 33.20 16.81 18.22
CA TYR A 17 31.77 17.09 18.32
C TYR A 17 31.48 18.51 17.85
N ASN A 18 30.36 18.72 17.16
CA ASN A 18 29.31 19.55 17.75
C ASN A 18 27.94 19.34 17.11
N SER A 19 26.91 19.52 17.92
CA SER A 19 25.50 19.41 17.56
C SER A 19 24.91 20.78 17.21
N THR A 20 24.05 20.81 16.19
CA THR A 20 23.03 21.87 16.03
C THR A 20 21.68 21.22 15.80
N VAL A 21 20.71 21.56 16.67
CA VAL A 21 19.32 21.15 16.55
C VAL A 21 18.58 22.11 15.61
N LEU A 22 17.74 21.56 14.75
CA LEU A 22 16.51 22.22 14.31
C LEU A 22 15.36 21.24 14.54
N ALA A 23 14.18 21.78 14.82
CA ALA A 23 12.95 21.05 15.13
C ALA A 23 11.81 21.55 14.22
N GLU A 24 10.58 21.19 14.56
CA GLU A 24 9.32 21.60 13.90
C GLU A 24 9.06 20.90 12.53
N GLU A 25 7.86 20.40 12.21
CA GLU A 25 6.68 20.23 13.08
C GLU A 25 5.79 19.04 12.66
N ASN A 26 4.65 18.88 13.34
CA ASN A 26 3.73 17.74 13.22
C ASN A 26 2.89 17.78 11.93
N GLU A 27 2.43 16.60 11.50
CA GLU A 27 0.99 16.44 11.25
C GLU A 27 0.54 15.01 11.62
N SER A 28 -0.76 14.82 11.84
CA SER A 28 -1.36 13.60 12.40
C SER A 28 -2.46 13.05 11.50
N ILE A 29 -2.78 11.75 11.60
CA ILE A 29 -4.10 11.21 11.20
C ILE A 29 -4.38 9.85 11.88
N LEU A 30 -5.64 9.43 11.81
CA LEU A 30 -6.31 8.50 12.72
C LEU A 30 -6.00 7.01 12.51
N SER A 31 -6.36 6.23 13.52
CA SER A 31 -6.51 4.77 13.51
C SER A 31 -7.64 4.26 12.61
N SER A 32 -7.45 3.06 12.05
CA SER A 32 -8.53 2.09 11.84
C SER A 32 -8.05 0.70 12.27
N SER A 33 -8.99 -0.16 12.68
CA SER A 33 -8.73 -1.51 13.16
C SER A 33 -9.72 -2.48 12.54
N GLU A 34 -9.24 -3.52 11.86
CA GLU A 34 -10.09 -4.60 11.36
C GLU A 34 -9.63 -5.95 11.91
N GLN A 35 -10.58 -6.89 11.96
CA GLN A 35 -10.46 -8.16 12.67
C GLN A 35 -9.95 -9.27 11.74
N ILE A 36 -9.20 -10.21 12.30
CA ILE A 36 -8.98 -11.52 11.70
C ILE A 36 -9.65 -12.54 12.61
N SER A 37 -10.63 -13.27 12.08
CA SER A 37 -11.38 -14.28 12.82
C SER A 37 -10.67 -15.63 12.83
N GLU A 38 -10.62 -16.28 13.98
CA GLU A 38 -10.18 -17.67 14.11
C GLU A 38 -11.11 -18.64 13.38
N GLN A 39 -10.56 -19.72 12.82
CA GLN A 39 -11.32 -20.93 12.51
C GLN A 39 -10.55 -22.16 12.99
N THR A 40 -11.22 -22.99 13.76
CA THR A 40 -10.64 -24.13 14.47
C THR A 40 -10.76 -25.43 13.68
N ILE A 41 -9.75 -26.30 13.78
CA ILE A 41 -9.77 -27.66 13.24
C ILE A 41 -9.58 -28.65 14.41
N PRO A 42 -10.55 -29.54 14.68
CA PRO A 42 -10.42 -30.57 15.72
C PRO A 42 -9.69 -31.83 15.21
N SER A 43 -9.20 -32.61 16.16
CA SER A 43 -8.33 -33.79 16.00
C SER A 43 -9.03 -35.08 15.53
N ASN A 44 -8.23 -35.98 14.95
CA ASN A 44 -8.55 -37.41 14.78
C ASN A 44 -8.83 -38.13 16.11
N GLU A 45 -9.65 -39.19 16.08
CA GLU A 45 -9.21 -40.51 16.55
C GLU A 45 -10.01 -41.69 15.93
N THR A 46 -9.54 -42.90 16.23
CA THR A 46 -9.85 -44.25 15.67
C THR A 46 -11.28 -44.79 15.94
N VAL A 47 -11.76 -45.98 15.48
CA VAL A 47 -11.11 -47.30 15.21
C VAL A 47 -11.96 -48.19 14.27
N GLU A 48 -11.31 -49.16 13.58
CA GLU A 48 -11.82 -50.53 13.23
C GLU A 48 -13.07 -50.68 12.30
N SER A 49 -13.33 -51.77 11.54
CA SER A 49 -12.70 -53.09 11.25
C SER A 49 -13.36 -53.68 9.95
N VAL A 50 -13.00 -54.78 9.25
CA VAL A 50 -11.85 -55.72 9.18
C VAL A 50 -12.02 -56.65 7.93
N ASN A 51 -10.96 -57.28 7.38
CA ASN A 51 -10.96 -58.38 6.38
C ASN A 51 -11.55 -58.05 4.95
N ARG A 52 -11.35 -58.78 3.82
CA ARG A 52 -10.49 -59.89 3.28
C ARG A 52 -10.80 -60.01 1.75
N ASP A 53 -10.09 -60.69 0.84
CA ASP A 53 -8.76 -61.34 0.71
C ASP A 53 -8.61 -61.77 -0.78
N LYS A 54 -7.41 -61.67 -1.40
CA LYS A 54 -6.99 -62.39 -2.64
C LYS A 54 -7.82 -62.20 -3.94
N THR A 55 -7.41 -62.60 -5.15
CA THR A 55 -6.19 -63.26 -5.74
C THR A 55 -6.01 -62.67 -7.17
N GLU A 56 -4.81 -62.50 -7.76
CA GLU A 56 -4.08 -63.48 -8.64
C GLU A 56 -4.93 -64.12 -9.79
N ASN A 57 -4.45 -64.35 -11.02
CA ASN A 57 -3.16 -64.08 -11.71
C ASN A 57 -3.32 -64.31 -13.25
N SER A 58 -2.21 -64.39 -14.00
CA SER A 58 -1.99 -64.91 -15.38
C SER A 58 -2.48 -64.06 -16.57
N ASP A 59 -1.67 -63.69 -17.59
CA ASP A 59 -0.81 -64.45 -18.55
C ASP A 59 -1.59 -64.93 -19.81
N GLN A 60 -1.07 -64.95 -21.06
CA GLN A 60 0.17 -64.39 -21.67
C GLN A 60 0.09 -64.49 -23.23
N THR A 61 0.97 -63.79 -23.98
CA THR A 61 1.42 -64.13 -25.38
C THR A 61 0.42 -64.07 -26.57
N LYS A 62 0.78 -63.94 -27.87
CA LYS A 62 2.06 -63.64 -28.61
C LYS A 62 1.81 -63.28 -30.11
N THR A 63 2.84 -62.69 -30.76
CA THR A 63 3.22 -62.73 -32.21
C THR A 63 2.22 -62.28 -33.29
N ASP A 64 2.53 -61.32 -34.18
CA ASP A 64 3.54 -61.28 -35.29
C ASP A 64 3.19 -62.26 -36.45
N GLU A 65 3.31 -61.97 -37.75
CA GLU A 65 4.01 -60.93 -38.56
C GLU A 65 3.13 -60.57 -39.82
N ALA A 66 3.46 -59.92 -40.97
CA ALA A 66 4.66 -59.43 -41.70
C ALA A 66 4.27 -58.30 -42.74
N ASN A 67 5.22 -57.86 -43.60
CA ASN A 67 5.06 -56.98 -44.79
C ASN A 67 5.26 -57.78 -46.12
N PRO A 68 4.92 -57.30 -47.35
CA PRO A 68 5.91 -56.57 -48.16
C PRO A 68 5.39 -55.50 -49.17
N GLU A 69 6.35 -54.81 -49.79
CA GLU A 69 6.30 -53.73 -50.80
C GLU A 69 5.84 -54.21 -52.22
N LYS A 70 5.50 -53.39 -53.25
CA LYS A 70 6.45 -52.52 -54.01
C LYS A 70 5.89 -51.57 -55.10
N ASP A 71 6.68 -50.49 -55.31
CA ASP A 71 6.94 -49.54 -56.42
C ASP A 71 6.23 -49.62 -57.80
N ILE A 72 5.99 -48.43 -58.40
CA ILE A 72 6.45 -47.92 -59.74
C ILE A 72 5.54 -46.76 -60.25
N GLU A 73 5.95 -45.75 -61.05
CA GLU A 73 7.10 -44.81 -61.05
C GLU A 73 6.92 -43.78 -62.21
N ILE A 74 7.13 -42.46 -61.99
CA ILE A 74 7.35 -41.35 -62.99
C ILE A 74 6.28 -41.18 -64.14
N THR A 75 6.13 -40.11 -64.95
CA THR A 75 6.77 -38.80 -65.26
C THR A 75 5.73 -37.65 -65.29
N GLU A 76 5.99 -36.45 -64.77
CA GLU A 76 6.48 -35.24 -65.50
C GLU A 76 5.90 -35.04 -66.93
N SER A 77 5.40 -33.87 -67.37
CA SER A 77 6.07 -32.56 -67.32
C SER A 77 5.21 -31.33 -67.78
N ASN A 78 5.44 -30.17 -67.14
CA ASN A 78 5.55 -28.79 -67.68
C ASN A 78 4.41 -28.00 -68.40
N ASN A 79 4.46 -26.68 -68.13
CA ASN A 79 4.05 -25.52 -68.94
C ASN A 79 2.57 -25.05 -69.03
N SER A 80 2.25 -24.11 -68.14
CA SER A 80 1.58 -22.82 -68.45
C SER A 80 2.23 -22.09 -69.67
N PRO A 81 1.59 -21.09 -70.36
CA PRO A 81 0.78 -20.04 -69.70
C PRO A 81 -0.37 -19.36 -70.50
N MET A 82 -1.06 -18.45 -69.78
CA MET A 82 -1.63 -17.16 -70.24
C MET A 82 -2.91 -17.13 -71.10
N GLY A 83 -3.85 -16.22 -70.73
CA GLY A 83 -4.99 -15.82 -71.57
C GLY A 83 -6.18 -15.27 -70.77
N LYS A 84 -6.50 -13.97 -70.90
CA LYS A 84 -7.75 -13.36 -70.39
C LYS A 84 -8.66 -12.93 -71.56
N GLN A 85 -9.97 -12.88 -71.26
CA GLN A 85 -11.09 -12.24 -71.99
C GLN A 85 -11.86 -13.13 -72.98
N GLY A 86 -13.16 -12.83 -73.19
CA GLY A 86 -13.82 -13.20 -74.46
C GLY A 86 -15.27 -13.71 -74.50
N GLN A 87 -16.16 -13.40 -73.54
CA GLN A 87 -17.64 -13.30 -73.68
C GLN A 87 -18.48 -14.18 -74.65
N LYS A 88 -19.66 -14.60 -74.14
CA LYS A 88 -20.94 -14.94 -74.84
C LYS A 88 -21.07 -16.29 -75.59
N ASN A 89 -21.94 -17.15 -75.04
CA ASN A 89 -23.33 -17.39 -75.50
C ASN A 89 -24.13 -17.80 -74.24
N SER A 90 -25.26 -17.25 -73.80
CA SER A 90 -26.29 -16.32 -74.33
C SER A 90 -27.44 -16.90 -75.17
N GLU A 91 -27.71 -18.20 -75.07
CA GLU A 91 -28.95 -18.83 -75.57
C GLU A 91 -29.58 -19.82 -74.56
N PHE A 92 -30.06 -19.31 -73.42
CA PHE A 92 -31.02 -20.03 -72.55
C PHE A 92 -31.94 -19.11 -71.72
N LEU A 93 -32.08 -17.82 -72.09
CA LEU A 93 -32.71 -16.77 -71.28
C LEU A 93 -34.16 -16.44 -71.68
N THR A 94 -34.96 -17.43 -72.12
CA THR A 94 -36.36 -17.20 -72.55
C THR A 94 -37.34 -18.25 -72.03
N LEU A 95 -37.50 -18.32 -70.71
CA LEU A 95 -38.76 -18.69 -70.05
C LEU A 95 -39.07 -17.63 -68.99
N ASP A 96 -40.15 -16.87 -69.21
CA ASP A 96 -40.54 -15.66 -68.48
C ASP A 96 -41.59 -16.01 -67.37
N PRO A 97 -41.71 -15.27 -66.26
CA PRO A 97 -41.49 -15.89 -64.95
C PRO A 97 -42.78 -15.94 -64.10
N ASN A 98 -43.90 -16.31 -64.71
CA ASN A 98 -45.23 -16.34 -64.06
C ASN A 98 -45.49 -17.58 -63.18
N ARG A 99 -44.43 -18.26 -62.69
CA ARG A 99 -44.51 -19.47 -61.84
C ARG A 99 -43.52 -19.47 -60.66
N ARG A 100 -43.06 -18.31 -60.19
CA ARG A 100 -42.21 -18.23 -58.98
C ARG A 100 -42.88 -18.97 -57.83
N SER A 101 -42.14 -19.80 -57.08
CA SER A 101 -42.70 -20.53 -55.93
C SER A 101 -43.30 -19.56 -54.90
N ASP A 102 -42.73 -18.35 -54.77
CA ASP A 102 -43.22 -17.30 -53.85
C ASP A 102 -44.54 -16.62 -54.27
N LEU A 103 -45.13 -17.03 -55.41
CA LEU A 103 -46.44 -16.58 -55.91
C LEU A 103 -47.46 -17.73 -56.09
N ALA A 104 -47.05 -18.99 -55.93
CA ALA A 104 -47.89 -20.14 -56.22
C ALA A 104 -48.48 -20.76 -54.95
N VAL A 105 -49.80 -21.01 -54.93
CA VAL A 105 -50.43 -21.81 -53.87
C VAL A 105 -50.30 -23.29 -54.25
N SER A 106 -49.19 -23.92 -53.84
CA SER A 106 -48.96 -25.34 -54.07
C SER A 106 -50.00 -26.20 -53.33
N PRO A 107 -50.68 -27.14 -54.00
CA PRO A 107 -51.67 -27.99 -53.36
C PRO A 107 -50.99 -29.07 -52.50
N GLN A 108 -51.01 -28.87 -51.17
CA GLN A 108 -50.61 -29.88 -50.19
C GLN A 108 -51.39 -31.18 -50.42
N LEU A 109 -50.70 -32.28 -50.75
CA LEU A 109 -51.31 -33.60 -50.91
C LEU A 109 -51.65 -34.25 -49.55
N ARG A 110 -52.59 -33.64 -48.80
CA ARG A 110 -53.20 -34.27 -47.62
C ARG A 110 -54.06 -35.46 -48.06
N SER A 111 -53.87 -36.62 -47.45
CA SER A 111 -54.84 -37.72 -47.54
C SER A 111 -56.16 -37.29 -46.87
N TYR A 112 -57.29 -37.45 -47.57
CA TYR A 112 -58.60 -36.91 -47.19
C TYR A 112 -59.07 -37.25 -45.75
N ALA A 113 -59.14 -36.25 -44.87
CA ALA A 113 -60.28 -35.93 -43.99
C ALA A 113 -59.99 -34.71 -43.08
N PHE A 114 -61.06 -34.02 -42.66
CA PHE A 114 -61.04 -32.78 -41.86
C PHE A 114 -60.46 -32.96 -40.44
N GLU A 115 -59.34 -32.31 -40.14
CA GLU A 115 -59.30 -31.10 -39.29
C GLU A 115 -57.95 -30.38 -39.51
N ASP A 116 -57.80 -29.15 -39.01
CA ASP A 116 -56.59 -28.34 -39.20
C ASP A 116 -55.62 -28.53 -38.01
N THR A 117 -54.81 -29.59 -38.11
CA THR A 117 -53.84 -30.01 -37.09
C THR A 117 -52.58 -29.14 -37.09
N TYR A 118 -52.69 -27.96 -36.47
CA TYR A 118 -51.54 -27.15 -36.10
C TYR A 118 -50.74 -27.82 -34.99
N PHE A 119 -49.41 -27.85 -35.14
CA PHE A 119 -48.50 -28.31 -34.11
C PHE A 119 -47.83 -27.12 -33.43
N VAL A 120 -47.60 -27.22 -32.12
CA VAL A 120 -46.85 -26.23 -31.33
C VAL A 120 -45.53 -26.85 -30.88
N ALA A 121 -44.44 -26.10 -30.99
CA ALA A 121 -43.08 -26.58 -30.72
C ALA A 121 -42.81 -27.07 -29.28
N ASN A 122 -43.78 -26.91 -28.35
CA ASN A 122 -43.71 -27.44 -26.98
C ASN A 122 -44.35 -28.83 -26.81
N GLU A 123 -44.91 -29.43 -27.87
CA GLU A 123 -45.51 -30.77 -27.84
C GLU A 123 -44.43 -31.86 -27.74
N SER A 124 -44.13 -32.30 -26.51
CA SER A 124 -43.06 -33.25 -26.19
C SER A 124 -43.16 -34.67 -26.81
N ASN A 125 -44.24 -35.00 -27.50
CA ASN A 125 -44.41 -36.26 -28.25
C ASN A 125 -44.03 -36.15 -29.74
N ARG A 126 -43.73 -34.94 -30.25
CA ARG A 126 -43.34 -34.70 -31.65
C ARG A 126 -41.88 -35.12 -31.91
N PRO A 127 -41.51 -35.41 -33.17
CA PRO A 127 -40.10 -35.58 -33.56
C PRO A 127 -39.27 -34.33 -33.23
N ALA A 128 -37.96 -34.50 -33.16
CA ALA A 128 -37.07 -33.38 -32.85
C ALA A 128 -37.14 -32.27 -33.91
N ILE A 129 -37.03 -31.02 -33.46
CA ILE A 129 -36.89 -29.85 -34.33
C ILE A 129 -35.41 -29.46 -34.34
N ASN A 130 -34.56 -30.26 -34.99
CA ASN A 130 -33.12 -30.01 -35.00
C ASN A 130 -32.76 -28.79 -35.87
N PHE A 131 -33.45 -28.62 -36.99
CA PHE A 131 -33.34 -27.43 -37.81
C PHE A 131 -34.70 -27.05 -38.41
N ILE A 132 -34.81 -25.80 -38.83
CA ILE A 132 -35.92 -25.30 -39.65
C ILE A 132 -35.42 -24.95 -41.05
N ASP A 133 -36.32 -24.90 -42.00
CA ASP A 133 -36.06 -24.28 -43.29
C ASP A 133 -37.03 -23.13 -43.56
N ILE A 134 -36.55 -22.11 -44.29
CA ILE A 134 -37.21 -20.81 -44.42
C ILE A 134 -36.99 -20.18 -45.79
N SER A 135 -37.92 -19.33 -46.20
CA SER A 135 -37.89 -18.58 -47.45
C SER A 135 -38.31 -17.13 -47.24
N SER A 136 -38.54 -16.39 -48.34
CA SER A 136 -39.12 -15.06 -48.32
C SER A 136 -40.53 -15.02 -47.68
N HIS A 137 -41.27 -16.13 -47.70
CA HIS A 137 -42.57 -16.27 -47.06
C HIS A 137 -42.54 -16.09 -45.54
N ASN A 138 -41.47 -16.51 -44.87
CA ASN A 138 -41.30 -16.35 -43.42
C ASN A 138 -40.95 -14.90 -43.05
N GLY A 139 -40.63 -14.05 -44.04
CA GLY A 139 -40.26 -12.65 -43.87
C GLY A 139 -38.93 -12.46 -43.14
N ASN A 140 -38.72 -11.27 -42.56
CA ASN A 140 -37.54 -11.02 -41.74
C ASN A 140 -37.69 -11.68 -40.36
N ILE A 141 -36.80 -12.62 -40.05
CA ILE A 141 -36.67 -13.26 -38.73
C ILE A 141 -35.56 -12.56 -37.94
N SER A 142 -35.82 -12.20 -36.69
CA SER A 142 -34.82 -11.52 -35.83
C SER A 142 -33.92 -12.51 -35.08
N VAL A 143 -32.81 -12.00 -34.56
CA VAL A 143 -31.92 -12.75 -33.64
C VAL A 143 -32.70 -13.26 -32.41
N ASN A 144 -33.70 -12.51 -31.95
CA ASN A 144 -34.54 -12.90 -30.82
C ASN A 144 -35.46 -14.09 -31.16
N ASP A 145 -36.07 -14.08 -32.36
CA ASP A 145 -36.94 -15.17 -32.82
C ASP A 145 -36.15 -16.49 -32.94
N TYR A 146 -34.95 -16.44 -33.52
CA TYR A 146 -34.03 -17.58 -33.54
C TYR A 146 -33.62 -18.02 -32.12
N ASN A 147 -33.37 -17.09 -31.19
CA ASN A 147 -33.07 -17.42 -29.79
C ASN A 147 -34.28 -18.01 -29.03
N ILE A 148 -35.51 -17.76 -29.48
CA ILE A 148 -36.72 -18.46 -29.00
C ILE A 148 -36.77 -19.87 -29.59
N MET A 149 -36.60 -20.02 -30.91
CA MET A 149 -36.56 -21.32 -31.59
C MET A 149 -35.50 -22.28 -30.99
N LYS A 150 -34.32 -21.75 -30.61
CA LYS A 150 -33.26 -22.51 -29.94
C LYS A 150 -33.70 -23.19 -28.65
N GLN A 151 -34.67 -22.63 -27.92
CA GLN A 151 -35.21 -23.21 -26.69
C GLN A 151 -36.08 -24.46 -26.96
N TYR A 152 -36.53 -24.63 -28.21
CA TYR A 152 -37.28 -25.79 -28.70
C TYR A 152 -36.40 -26.79 -29.50
N GLY A 153 -35.07 -26.67 -29.39
CA GLY A 153 -34.10 -27.62 -29.97
C GLY A 153 -33.49 -27.22 -31.32
N VAL A 154 -33.93 -26.11 -31.91
CA VAL A 154 -33.40 -25.64 -33.20
C VAL A 154 -31.91 -25.27 -33.06
N THR A 155 -31.06 -25.90 -33.85
CA THR A 155 -29.60 -25.68 -33.85
C THR A 155 -29.03 -25.39 -35.24
N GLY A 156 -29.78 -25.67 -36.31
CA GLY A 156 -29.49 -25.20 -37.66
C GLY A 156 -30.67 -24.48 -38.33
N VAL A 157 -30.39 -23.84 -39.47
CA VAL A 157 -31.40 -23.30 -40.39
C VAL A 157 -30.96 -23.44 -41.84
N VAL A 158 -31.88 -23.78 -42.74
CA VAL A 158 -31.66 -23.77 -44.20
C VAL A 158 -32.44 -22.60 -44.82
N VAL A 159 -31.76 -21.68 -45.49
CA VAL A 159 -32.39 -20.47 -46.05
C VAL A 159 -32.51 -20.57 -47.57
N LYS A 160 -33.71 -20.36 -48.14
CA LYS A 160 -33.89 -20.20 -49.60
C LYS A 160 -33.03 -19.03 -50.05
N LEU A 161 -32.07 -19.27 -50.93
CA LEU A 161 -31.19 -18.21 -51.45
C LEU A 161 -31.61 -17.81 -52.86
N THR A 162 -31.91 -18.79 -53.71
CA THR A 162 -32.17 -18.61 -55.15
C THR A 162 -33.27 -19.56 -55.65
N GLU A 163 -33.86 -19.22 -56.80
CA GLU A 163 -34.75 -20.08 -57.57
C GLU A 163 -34.54 -19.80 -59.07
N TYR A 164 -34.36 -20.87 -59.85
CA TYR A 164 -33.94 -20.77 -61.26
C TYR A 164 -32.70 -19.84 -61.42
N THR A 165 -32.46 -19.29 -62.61
CA THR A 165 -31.33 -18.36 -62.86
C THR A 165 -31.69 -16.88 -62.62
N THR A 166 -32.83 -16.59 -61.99
CA THR A 166 -33.42 -15.23 -61.99
C THR A 166 -33.92 -14.71 -60.64
N TYR A 167 -34.30 -15.58 -59.69
CA TYR A 167 -34.82 -15.15 -58.39
C TYR A 167 -33.77 -15.25 -57.29
N VAL A 168 -33.73 -14.23 -56.42
CA VAL A 168 -32.96 -14.18 -55.18
C VAL A 168 -33.94 -13.85 -54.06
N ASN A 169 -33.91 -14.58 -52.94
CA ASN A 169 -34.76 -14.27 -51.79
C ASN A 169 -34.32 -12.92 -51.18
N PRO A 170 -35.18 -11.88 -51.15
CA PRO A 170 -34.82 -10.54 -50.68
C PRO A 170 -34.54 -10.48 -49.17
N TYR A 171 -34.99 -11.47 -48.40
CA TYR A 171 -34.72 -11.57 -46.96
C TYR A 171 -33.47 -12.40 -46.62
N ALA A 172 -32.86 -13.10 -47.60
CA ALA A 172 -31.82 -14.09 -47.34
C ALA A 172 -30.64 -13.53 -46.54
N GLN A 173 -30.14 -12.33 -46.87
CA GLN A 173 -29.03 -11.72 -46.13
C GLN A 173 -29.38 -11.53 -44.64
N ALA A 174 -30.53 -10.92 -44.34
CA ALA A 174 -30.95 -10.67 -42.96
C ALA A 174 -31.26 -11.98 -42.20
N GLN A 175 -31.91 -12.94 -42.88
CA GLN A 175 -32.20 -14.27 -42.33
C GLN A 175 -30.90 -15.02 -41.97
N ILE A 176 -29.90 -15.02 -42.85
CA ILE A 176 -28.57 -15.63 -42.66
C ILE A 176 -27.78 -14.92 -41.56
N GLU A 177 -27.67 -13.59 -41.62
CA GLU A 177 -26.93 -12.82 -40.64
C GLU A 177 -27.51 -12.97 -39.23
N ASN A 178 -28.84 -12.93 -39.09
CA ASN A 178 -29.48 -13.05 -37.79
C ASN A 178 -29.38 -14.48 -37.22
N ALA A 179 -29.38 -15.51 -38.08
CA ALA A 179 -29.12 -16.89 -37.66
C ALA A 179 -27.67 -17.08 -37.18
N LYS A 180 -26.68 -16.54 -37.92
CA LYS A 180 -25.27 -16.53 -37.49
C LYS A 180 -25.11 -15.79 -36.14
N LYS A 181 -25.74 -14.63 -35.97
CA LYS A 181 -25.74 -13.84 -34.72
C LYS A 181 -26.44 -14.56 -33.55
N ALA A 182 -27.44 -15.40 -33.83
CA ALA A 182 -28.07 -16.27 -32.83
C ALA A 182 -27.23 -17.53 -32.50
N GLY A 183 -26.13 -17.79 -33.23
CA GLY A 183 -25.34 -19.01 -33.09
C GLY A 183 -26.11 -20.25 -33.55
N LEU A 184 -26.69 -20.20 -34.75
CA LEU A 184 -27.24 -21.35 -35.48
C LEU A 184 -26.31 -21.75 -36.64
N SER A 185 -26.26 -23.04 -36.96
CA SER A 185 -25.60 -23.55 -38.17
C SER A 185 -26.40 -23.18 -39.42
N VAL A 186 -25.84 -22.35 -40.30
CA VAL A 186 -26.53 -21.89 -41.51
C VAL A 186 -26.17 -22.74 -42.73
N SER A 187 -27.21 -23.22 -43.40
CA SER A 187 -27.19 -23.84 -44.73
C SER A 187 -28.07 -23.01 -45.68
N VAL A 188 -27.99 -23.25 -46.99
CA VAL A 188 -28.84 -22.57 -47.98
C VAL A 188 -29.39 -23.53 -49.03
N TYR A 189 -30.54 -23.19 -49.61
CA TYR A 189 -31.15 -23.98 -50.70
C TYR A 189 -31.44 -23.18 -51.97
N HIS A 190 -31.46 -23.89 -53.09
CA HIS A 190 -31.85 -23.41 -54.41
C HIS A 190 -33.02 -24.25 -54.93
N TYR A 191 -34.16 -23.60 -55.19
CA TYR A 191 -35.35 -24.23 -55.74
C TYR A 191 -35.17 -24.41 -57.25
N SER A 192 -34.99 -25.66 -57.67
CA SER A 192 -34.47 -26.01 -59.00
C SER A 192 -35.56 -26.18 -60.05
N TRP A 193 -35.23 -25.82 -61.30
CA TRP A 193 -36.11 -25.95 -62.46
C TRP A 193 -35.46 -26.72 -63.63
N PHE A 194 -34.18 -27.10 -63.51
CA PHE A 194 -33.43 -27.73 -64.59
C PHE A 194 -34.04 -29.03 -65.14
N SER A 195 -34.18 -29.11 -66.46
CA SER A 195 -34.55 -30.33 -67.20
C SER A 195 -33.36 -30.99 -67.93
N ASN A 196 -32.21 -30.31 -68.00
CA ASN A 196 -30.98 -30.83 -68.60
C ASN A 196 -29.72 -30.33 -67.85
N ALA A 197 -28.57 -30.94 -68.13
CA ALA A 197 -27.32 -30.64 -67.45
C ALA A 197 -26.84 -29.18 -67.64
N ALA A 198 -27.07 -28.54 -68.79
CA ALA A 198 -26.65 -27.15 -69.01
C ALA A 198 -27.46 -26.16 -68.18
N MET A 199 -28.77 -26.40 -68.01
CA MET A 199 -29.58 -25.66 -67.03
C MET A 199 -29.09 -25.91 -65.60
N ALA A 200 -28.78 -27.16 -65.25
CA ALA A 200 -28.30 -27.52 -63.92
C ALA A 200 -26.96 -26.86 -63.57
N GLU A 201 -26.05 -26.73 -64.52
CA GLU A 201 -24.79 -25.99 -64.34
C GLU A 201 -25.01 -24.47 -64.23
N ALA A 202 -25.95 -23.89 -64.99
CA ALA A 202 -26.29 -22.47 -64.90
C ALA A 202 -27.01 -22.09 -63.59
N GLU A 203 -27.92 -22.94 -63.12
CA GLU A 203 -28.61 -22.80 -61.82
C GLU A 203 -27.61 -22.95 -60.65
N ALA A 204 -26.65 -23.88 -60.75
CA ALA A 204 -25.55 -24.03 -59.79
C ALA A 204 -24.58 -22.83 -59.79
N ASP A 205 -24.21 -22.30 -60.96
CA ASP A 205 -23.37 -21.09 -61.08
C ASP A 205 -24.03 -19.88 -60.40
N PHE A 206 -25.33 -19.67 -60.65
CA PHE A 206 -26.10 -18.59 -60.03
C PHE A 206 -26.22 -18.76 -58.51
N PHE A 207 -26.53 -19.97 -58.04
CA PHE A 207 -26.59 -20.28 -56.61
C PHE A 207 -25.26 -20.01 -55.90
N ALA A 208 -24.15 -20.49 -56.48
CA ALA A 208 -22.81 -20.29 -55.96
C ALA A 208 -22.36 -18.82 -56.00
N SER A 209 -22.76 -18.05 -57.03
CA SER A 209 -22.44 -16.62 -57.11
C SER A 209 -23.16 -15.83 -56.01
N GLN A 210 -24.43 -16.14 -55.74
CA GLN A 210 -25.19 -15.49 -54.66
C GLN A 210 -24.69 -15.91 -53.27
N ALA A 211 -24.28 -17.18 -53.10
CA ALA A 211 -23.67 -17.65 -51.85
C ALA A 211 -22.32 -16.96 -51.58
N ALA A 212 -21.49 -16.78 -52.62
CA ALA A 212 -20.24 -16.05 -52.52
C ALA A 212 -20.46 -14.55 -52.24
N ALA A 213 -21.49 -13.92 -52.84
CA ALA A 213 -21.84 -12.52 -52.61
C ALA A 213 -22.29 -12.24 -51.16
N LEU A 214 -22.90 -13.23 -50.49
CA LEU A 214 -23.24 -13.17 -49.05
C LEU A 214 -22.13 -13.69 -48.13
N GLY A 215 -20.92 -13.95 -48.64
CA GLY A 215 -19.78 -14.40 -47.84
C GLY A 215 -19.96 -15.79 -47.20
N LEU A 216 -20.73 -16.69 -47.82
CA LEU A 216 -20.91 -18.06 -47.33
C LEU A 216 -19.67 -18.93 -47.61
N SER A 217 -19.17 -19.55 -46.54
CA SER A 217 -18.03 -20.48 -46.56
C SER A 217 -18.22 -21.62 -47.56
N LYS A 218 -17.10 -22.08 -48.13
CA LYS A 218 -17.06 -23.26 -49.01
C LYS A 218 -17.46 -24.57 -48.31
N ASN A 219 -17.56 -24.57 -46.98
CA ASN A 219 -18.09 -25.66 -46.15
C ASN A 219 -19.56 -25.49 -45.73
N THR A 220 -20.26 -24.43 -46.17
CA THR A 220 -21.72 -24.31 -46.06
C THR A 220 -22.41 -25.42 -46.85
N VAL A 221 -23.48 -26.01 -46.31
CA VAL A 221 -24.27 -27.01 -47.04
C VAL A 221 -25.15 -26.29 -48.06
N MET A 222 -25.00 -26.70 -49.32
CA MET A 222 -25.74 -26.19 -50.47
C MET A 222 -26.80 -27.22 -50.87
N VAL A 223 -28.08 -26.92 -50.67
CA VAL A 223 -29.17 -27.85 -51.00
C VAL A 223 -29.69 -27.59 -52.41
N ASN A 224 -29.65 -28.63 -53.24
CA ASN A 224 -30.45 -28.77 -54.44
C ASN A 224 -31.87 -29.18 -53.99
N ASP A 225 -32.80 -28.24 -54.01
CA ASP A 225 -34.22 -28.48 -53.78
C ASP A 225 -34.86 -28.84 -55.14
N ALA A 226 -35.33 -30.09 -55.25
CA ALA A 226 -35.72 -30.73 -56.50
C ALA A 226 -37.11 -31.38 -56.36
N GLU A 227 -38.15 -30.57 -56.44
CA GLU A 227 -39.56 -31.00 -56.44
C GLU A 227 -40.39 -30.49 -57.64
N GLN A 228 -39.86 -29.55 -58.43
CA GLN A 228 -40.63 -28.91 -59.51
C GLN A 228 -40.91 -29.87 -60.67
N VAL A 229 -42.18 -30.07 -61.01
CA VAL A 229 -42.65 -31.06 -61.99
C VAL A 229 -41.95 -30.94 -63.35
N GLU A 230 -41.66 -29.72 -63.81
CA GLU A 230 -40.93 -29.44 -65.06
C GLU A 230 -39.57 -30.16 -65.15
N MET A 231 -38.87 -30.40 -64.03
CA MET A 231 -37.61 -31.16 -64.00
C MET A 231 -37.79 -32.59 -64.54
N THR A 232 -38.95 -33.20 -64.30
CA THR A 232 -39.27 -34.58 -64.70
C THR A 232 -39.40 -34.77 -66.22
N THR A 233 -39.36 -33.68 -67.00
CA THR A 233 -39.22 -33.75 -68.46
C THR A 233 -37.84 -34.26 -68.92
N GLY A 234 -36.85 -34.31 -68.02
CA GLY A 234 -35.54 -34.91 -68.24
C GLY A 234 -35.08 -35.82 -67.10
N ASN A 235 -33.81 -36.23 -67.12
CA ASN A 235 -33.24 -37.13 -66.12
C ASN A 235 -32.84 -36.34 -64.85
N VAL A 236 -33.81 -36.13 -63.95
CA VAL A 236 -33.65 -35.38 -62.70
C VAL A 236 -32.43 -35.81 -61.90
N THR A 237 -32.16 -37.13 -61.81
CA THR A 237 -30.98 -37.66 -61.09
C THR A 237 -29.66 -37.26 -61.77
N ALA A 238 -29.53 -37.46 -63.08
CA ALA A 238 -28.31 -37.11 -63.81
C ALA A 238 -28.05 -35.59 -63.83
N ASN A 239 -29.11 -34.78 -63.97
CA ASN A 239 -29.02 -33.33 -63.89
C ASN A 239 -28.64 -32.86 -62.48
N SER A 240 -29.18 -33.50 -61.43
CA SER A 240 -28.81 -33.23 -60.04
C SER A 240 -27.34 -33.58 -59.73
N VAL A 241 -26.78 -34.59 -60.40
CA VAL A 241 -25.34 -34.87 -60.37
C VAL A 241 -24.54 -33.76 -61.07
N ALA A 242 -25.01 -33.24 -62.20
CA ALA A 242 -24.35 -32.10 -62.86
C ALA A 242 -24.34 -30.84 -61.98
N PHE A 243 -25.49 -30.48 -61.38
CA PHE A 243 -25.61 -29.39 -60.39
C PHE A 243 -24.61 -29.56 -59.23
N ARG A 244 -24.59 -30.74 -58.61
CA ARG A 244 -23.63 -31.08 -57.54
C ARG A 244 -22.19 -30.93 -57.98
N ASN A 245 -21.82 -31.54 -59.11
CA ASN A 245 -20.46 -31.53 -59.61
C ASN A 245 -20.00 -30.10 -59.95
N ARG A 246 -20.91 -29.24 -60.41
CA ARG A 246 -20.65 -27.81 -60.65
C ARG A 246 -20.40 -27.05 -59.34
N LEU A 247 -21.25 -27.22 -58.32
CA LEU A 247 -21.01 -26.63 -57.00
C LEU A 247 -19.66 -27.07 -56.39
N ASN A 248 -19.32 -28.36 -56.49
CA ASN A 248 -18.03 -28.89 -56.06
C ASN A 248 -16.86 -28.20 -56.78
N ALA A 249 -16.96 -28.03 -58.11
CA ALA A 249 -15.94 -27.32 -58.91
C ALA A 249 -15.81 -25.82 -58.55
N LEU A 250 -16.87 -25.20 -58.03
CA LEU A 250 -16.87 -23.85 -57.46
C LEU A 250 -16.45 -23.82 -55.97
N GLY A 251 -16.00 -24.96 -55.44
CA GLY A 251 -15.48 -25.17 -54.09
C GLY A 251 -16.53 -25.57 -53.03
N TYR A 252 -17.82 -25.51 -53.34
CA TYR A 252 -18.91 -25.85 -52.42
C TYR A 252 -19.14 -27.36 -52.37
N ASN A 253 -18.28 -28.08 -51.65
CA ASN A 253 -18.22 -29.55 -51.69
C ASN A 253 -19.25 -30.28 -50.80
N LYS A 254 -20.03 -29.56 -49.98
CA LYS A 254 -21.15 -30.12 -49.21
C LYS A 254 -22.47 -29.85 -49.95
N VAL A 255 -22.87 -30.77 -50.83
CA VAL A 255 -24.15 -30.67 -51.55
C VAL A 255 -25.14 -31.69 -51.00
N ALA A 256 -26.35 -31.23 -50.68
CA ALA A 256 -27.48 -32.08 -50.32
C ALA A 256 -28.58 -32.03 -51.38
N HIS A 257 -29.46 -33.03 -51.39
CA HIS A 257 -30.57 -33.14 -52.33
C HIS A 257 -31.89 -33.28 -51.56
N TYR A 258 -32.81 -32.33 -51.74
CA TYR A 258 -34.12 -32.32 -51.11
C TYR A 258 -35.24 -32.64 -52.12
N SER A 259 -36.24 -33.41 -51.69
CA SER A 259 -37.47 -33.71 -52.44
C SER A 259 -38.51 -34.42 -51.56
N MET A 260 -39.75 -34.53 -52.01
CA MET A 260 -40.74 -35.42 -51.37
C MET A 260 -40.41 -36.90 -51.55
N PHE A 261 -40.82 -37.72 -50.58
CA PHE A 261 -40.57 -39.16 -50.55
C PHE A 261 -40.97 -39.91 -51.84
N ASP A 262 -42.02 -39.48 -52.55
CA ASP A 262 -42.46 -40.10 -53.81
C ASP A 262 -41.35 -40.13 -54.88
N TRP A 263 -40.55 -39.07 -54.99
CA TRP A 263 -39.49 -38.98 -56.00
C TRP A 263 -38.27 -39.85 -55.68
N PHE A 264 -37.93 -39.99 -54.41
CA PHE A 264 -36.91 -40.93 -53.95
C PHE A 264 -37.40 -42.38 -54.11
N ASN A 265 -38.60 -42.69 -53.64
CA ASN A 265 -39.23 -44.01 -53.69
C ASN A 265 -39.42 -44.52 -55.13
N ARG A 266 -39.81 -43.64 -56.07
CA ARG A 266 -39.95 -43.97 -57.50
C ARG A 266 -38.65 -43.85 -58.30
N LYS A 267 -37.51 -43.54 -57.66
CA LYS A 267 -36.20 -43.33 -58.30
C LYS A 267 -36.20 -42.28 -59.42
N ILE A 268 -37.06 -41.26 -59.30
CA ILE A 268 -36.93 -40.01 -60.08
C ILE A 268 -35.63 -39.31 -59.63
N LEU A 269 -35.38 -39.35 -58.31
CA LEU A 269 -34.18 -38.87 -57.65
C LEU A 269 -33.49 -40.06 -56.94
N ASP A 270 -32.60 -40.78 -57.62
CA ASP A 270 -32.07 -42.06 -57.12
C ASP A 270 -30.97 -41.89 -56.07
N THR A 271 -31.29 -42.23 -54.82
CA THR A 271 -30.40 -42.18 -53.65
C THR A 271 -29.19 -43.12 -53.75
N ASN A 272 -29.20 -44.10 -54.66
CA ASN A 272 -28.04 -44.96 -54.93
C ASN A 272 -26.91 -44.20 -55.69
N ILE A 273 -27.24 -43.09 -56.34
CA ILE A 273 -26.31 -42.24 -57.12
C ILE A 273 -25.98 -40.94 -56.36
N LEU A 274 -26.95 -40.43 -55.60
CA LEU A 274 -26.83 -39.19 -54.83
C LEU A 274 -26.29 -39.41 -53.41
N GLY A 275 -26.54 -40.61 -52.85
CA GLY A 275 -26.21 -41.03 -51.50
C GLY A 275 -27.31 -40.63 -50.50
N LEU A 276 -27.91 -41.62 -49.82
CA LEU A 276 -28.93 -41.41 -48.76
C LEU A 276 -28.47 -40.37 -47.72
N GLN A 277 -27.20 -40.42 -47.35
CA GLN A 277 -26.57 -39.52 -46.38
C GLN A 277 -26.35 -38.07 -46.88
N ASN A 278 -26.67 -37.79 -48.14
CA ASN A 278 -26.80 -36.45 -48.71
C ASN A 278 -28.26 -36.09 -49.05
N SER A 279 -29.22 -37.00 -48.86
CA SER A 279 -30.63 -36.81 -49.20
C SER A 279 -31.42 -36.35 -47.97
N TRP A 280 -32.23 -35.30 -48.16
CA TRP A 280 -33.16 -34.76 -47.17
C TRP A 280 -34.57 -34.96 -47.73
N VAL A 281 -35.45 -35.61 -46.99
CA VAL A 281 -36.75 -36.05 -47.53
C VAL A 281 -37.92 -35.37 -46.84
N ALA A 282 -38.88 -34.88 -47.64
CA ALA A 282 -40.17 -34.39 -47.16
C ALA A 282 -41.22 -35.51 -47.15
N GLN A 283 -41.87 -35.71 -46.00
CA GLN A 283 -43.11 -36.47 -45.87
C GLN A 283 -43.79 -36.09 -44.56
N TYR A 284 -45.07 -35.70 -44.60
CA TYR A 284 -45.80 -35.23 -43.42
C TYR A 284 -46.88 -36.25 -42.99
N PRO A 285 -46.64 -37.07 -41.95
CA PRO A 285 -47.69 -37.87 -41.32
C PRO A 285 -48.74 -36.98 -40.66
N TYR A 286 -50.01 -37.41 -40.64
CA TYR A 286 -51.07 -36.69 -39.93
C TYR A 286 -50.82 -36.55 -38.41
N ASN A 287 -50.10 -37.52 -37.82
CA ASN A 287 -49.69 -37.50 -36.41
C ASN A 287 -48.22 -37.93 -36.31
N PRO A 288 -47.25 -37.01 -36.50
CA PRO A 288 -45.83 -37.31 -36.38
C PRO A 288 -45.49 -37.49 -34.89
N LEU A 289 -44.74 -38.54 -34.56
CA LEU A 289 -44.38 -38.91 -33.19
C LEU A 289 -42.90 -39.25 -33.09
N ASN A 290 -42.23 -38.83 -31.99
CA ASN A 290 -40.84 -39.21 -31.72
C ASN A 290 -40.61 -40.71 -31.51
N SER A 291 -41.65 -41.46 -31.17
CA SER A 291 -41.63 -42.92 -31.08
C SER A 291 -41.71 -43.64 -32.45
N ASN A 292 -41.92 -42.91 -33.55
CA ASN A 292 -42.06 -43.47 -34.90
C ASN A 292 -41.46 -42.53 -35.95
N LEU A 293 -40.12 -42.42 -35.92
CA LEU A 293 -39.34 -41.61 -36.87
C LEU A 293 -39.26 -42.30 -38.24
N LEU A 294 -39.45 -41.54 -39.32
CA LEU A 294 -39.35 -42.04 -40.70
C LEU A 294 -38.01 -41.69 -41.33
N HIS A 295 -37.58 -42.49 -42.31
CA HIS A 295 -36.41 -42.22 -43.17
C HIS A 295 -35.09 -42.02 -42.39
N THR A 296 -34.89 -42.80 -41.33
CA THR A 296 -33.72 -42.71 -40.42
C THR A 296 -32.38 -43.06 -41.08
N ASP A 297 -32.41 -43.59 -42.31
CA ASP A 297 -31.26 -43.88 -43.18
C ASP A 297 -30.84 -42.70 -44.08
N TYR A 298 -31.68 -41.65 -44.18
CA TYR A 298 -31.42 -40.41 -44.92
C TYR A 298 -30.59 -39.41 -44.07
N ALA A 299 -30.17 -38.28 -44.65
CA ALA A 299 -29.47 -37.22 -43.91
C ALA A 299 -30.40 -36.47 -42.93
N ALA A 300 -31.63 -36.24 -43.36
CA ALA A 300 -32.66 -35.50 -42.63
C ALA A 300 -34.07 -35.84 -43.13
N TRP A 301 -35.07 -35.56 -42.29
CA TRP A 301 -36.49 -35.71 -42.61
C TRP A 301 -37.25 -34.45 -42.19
N GLN A 302 -37.90 -33.80 -43.18
CA GLN A 302 -38.87 -32.73 -42.95
C GLN A 302 -40.23 -33.37 -42.66
N TRP A 303 -40.73 -33.16 -41.44
CA TRP A 303 -41.85 -33.92 -40.90
C TRP A 303 -43.16 -33.11 -40.77
N SER A 304 -43.09 -31.79 -40.89
CA SER A 304 -44.25 -30.89 -40.98
C SER A 304 -43.86 -29.52 -41.54
N SER A 305 -44.83 -28.87 -42.20
CA SER A 305 -44.81 -27.46 -42.65
C SER A 305 -45.69 -26.52 -41.80
N GLU A 306 -46.24 -27.01 -40.69
CA GLU A 306 -47.33 -26.37 -39.94
C GLU A 306 -46.99 -26.16 -38.44
N VAL A 307 -45.71 -26.21 -38.07
CA VAL A 307 -45.29 -25.97 -36.67
C VAL A 307 -45.24 -24.47 -36.37
N THR A 308 -45.78 -24.10 -35.21
CA THR A 308 -45.67 -22.76 -34.63
C THR A 308 -44.77 -22.76 -33.39
N PHE A 309 -43.94 -21.73 -33.25
CA PHE A 309 -43.12 -21.51 -32.05
C PHE A 309 -43.77 -20.46 -31.14
N PRO A 310 -44.03 -20.74 -29.85
CA PRO A 310 -44.61 -19.75 -28.94
C PRO A 310 -43.81 -18.45 -28.89
N ASN A 311 -44.51 -17.34 -29.13
CA ASN A 311 -43.98 -15.96 -29.24
C ASN A 311 -43.19 -15.60 -30.51
N VAL A 312 -43.10 -16.49 -31.52
CA VAL A 312 -42.60 -16.14 -32.86
C VAL A 312 -43.77 -15.97 -33.81
N ASN A 313 -43.98 -14.76 -34.33
CA ASN A 313 -45.11 -14.41 -35.20
C ASN A 313 -44.62 -13.72 -36.49
N THR A 314 -43.91 -14.47 -37.34
CA THR A 314 -43.35 -13.97 -38.62
C THR A 314 -43.99 -14.65 -39.82
N GLY A 315 -44.08 -13.95 -40.96
CA GLY A 315 -44.46 -14.53 -42.25
C GLY A 315 -45.87 -15.12 -42.32
N ILE A 316 -46.00 -16.34 -42.87
CA ILE A 316 -47.28 -17.08 -42.99
C ILE A 316 -47.76 -17.54 -41.60
N GLY A 317 -48.32 -16.61 -40.82
CA GLY A 317 -49.00 -16.91 -39.55
C GLY A 317 -48.12 -17.56 -38.48
N GLY A 318 -46.81 -17.31 -38.48
CA GLY A 318 -45.86 -17.90 -37.51
C GLY A 318 -45.55 -19.38 -37.73
N ARG A 319 -45.86 -19.92 -38.93
CA ARG A 319 -45.59 -21.32 -39.31
C ARG A 319 -44.19 -21.51 -39.87
N PHE A 320 -43.64 -22.70 -39.63
CA PHE A 320 -42.30 -23.10 -40.04
C PHE A 320 -42.25 -24.56 -40.47
N ASP A 321 -41.39 -24.81 -41.45
CA ASP A 321 -40.98 -26.12 -41.91
C ASP A 321 -39.91 -26.69 -40.95
N VAL A 322 -40.13 -27.92 -40.47
CA VAL A 322 -39.39 -28.49 -39.33
C VAL A 322 -38.78 -29.86 -39.62
N ASN A 323 -37.56 -30.06 -39.10
CA ASN A 323 -36.70 -31.14 -39.54
C ASN A 323 -35.98 -31.88 -38.41
N VAL A 324 -35.92 -33.20 -38.54
CA VAL A 324 -34.94 -34.05 -37.84
C VAL A 324 -33.69 -34.17 -38.72
N SER A 325 -32.50 -34.09 -38.14
CA SER A 325 -31.25 -34.47 -38.83
C SER A 325 -30.69 -35.75 -38.21
N TYR A 326 -30.46 -36.77 -39.02
CA TYR A 326 -29.98 -38.08 -38.56
C TYR A 326 -28.45 -38.19 -38.54
N ASN A 327 -27.76 -37.45 -39.41
CA ASN A 327 -26.31 -37.47 -39.53
C ASN A 327 -25.62 -36.12 -39.21
N ASN A 328 -26.37 -35.18 -38.64
CA ASN A 328 -25.92 -33.83 -38.27
C ASN A 328 -25.42 -32.96 -39.44
N LEU A 329 -25.67 -33.32 -40.71
CA LEU A 329 -25.20 -32.56 -41.89
C LEU A 329 -25.52 -31.06 -41.78
N PHE A 330 -26.79 -30.74 -41.50
CA PHE A 330 -27.31 -29.37 -41.34
C PHE A 330 -27.01 -28.72 -39.98
N LEU A 331 -26.54 -29.51 -39.01
CA LEU A 331 -26.18 -29.02 -37.67
C LEU A 331 -24.67 -28.74 -37.56
N SER A 332 -23.86 -29.35 -38.43
CA SER A 332 -22.42 -29.07 -38.56
C SER A 332 -22.20 -27.67 -39.16
N SER A 333 -21.66 -26.74 -38.38
CA SER A 333 -21.44 -25.37 -38.82
C SER A 333 -20.38 -25.29 -39.92
N GLY A 334 -20.79 -24.90 -41.14
CA GLY A 334 -19.90 -24.63 -42.27
C GLY A 334 -18.92 -23.47 -42.05
N ASP A 335 -19.17 -22.66 -41.01
CA ASP A 335 -18.36 -21.54 -40.55
C ASP A 335 -17.71 -21.80 -39.17
N SER A 336 -17.41 -23.06 -38.83
CA SER A 336 -16.64 -23.37 -37.61
C SER A 336 -15.17 -22.99 -37.79
N TYR A 337 -14.85 -21.72 -37.51
CA TYR A 337 -13.51 -21.34 -37.10
C TYR A 337 -13.08 -22.16 -35.87
N ASP A 338 -11.78 -22.38 -35.73
CA ASP A 338 -11.15 -22.89 -34.53
C ASP A 338 -11.30 -21.85 -33.42
N VAL A 339 -12.04 -22.19 -32.35
CA VAL A 339 -12.09 -21.35 -31.15
C VAL A 339 -10.70 -21.35 -30.50
N ILE A 340 -10.16 -20.16 -30.27
CA ILE A 340 -8.96 -19.97 -29.46
C ILE A 340 -9.38 -20.17 -27.99
N GLU A 341 -8.95 -21.28 -27.40
CA GLU A 341 -9.18 -21.61 -25.97
C GLU A 341 -8.36 -20.66 -25.08
N TYR A 342 -7.13 -20.36 -25.50
CA TYR A 342 -6.30 -19.27 -24.97
C TYR A 342 -5.23 -18.86 -25.97
N GLU A 343 -4.76 -17.62 -25.84
CA GLU A 343 -3.50 -17.14 -26.39
C GLU A 343 -2.73 -16.46 -25.25
N LYS A 344 -1.44 -16.75 -25.13
CA LYS A 344 -0.57 -16.15 -24.09
C LYS A 344 0.82 -15.88 -24.64
N ALA A 345 1.41 -14.78 -24.20
CA ALA A 345 2.84 -14.54 -24.39
C ALA A 345 3.66 -15.60 -23.63
N VAL A 346 4.75 -16.04 -24.24
CA VAL A 346 5.73 -16.98 -23.67
C VAL A 346 7.13 -16.50 -24.04
N ASN A 347 8.16 -17.07 -23.43
CA ASN A 347 9.55 -16.80 -23.85
C ASN A 347 10.40 -18.03 -23.58
N PHE A 348 10.56 -18.88 -24.59
CA PHE A 348 11.44 -20.04 -24.52
C PHE A 348 12.00 -20.39 -25.89
N LYS A 349 13.13 -21.10 -25.93
CA LYS A 349 13.76 -21.50 -27.18
C LYS A 349 13.26 -22.87 -27.62
N GLY A 350 13.29 -23.10 -28.93
CA GLY A 350 13.10 -24.43 -29.52
C GLY A 350 13.93 -24.59 -30.80
N LYS A 351 13.94 -25.80 -31.34
CA LYS A 351 14.48 -26.12 -32.65
C LYS A 351 13.36 -26.55 -33.59
N ILE A 352 13.39 -26.11 -34.84
CA ILE A 352 12.42 -26.58 -35.84
C ILE A 352 12.86 -27.97 -36.34
N LYS A 353 11.93 -28.93 -36.29
CA LYS A 353 12.18 -30.32 -36.67
C LYS A 353 12.51 -30.46 -38.15
N ASP A 354 13.39 -31.40 -38.44
CA ASP A 354 13.66 -31.86 -39.79
C ASP A 354 12.61 -32.88 -40.25
N GLY A 355 12.49 -33.09 -41.57
CA GLY A 355 11.63 -34.12 -42.18
C GLY A 355 10.11 -33.88 -42.12
N GLN A 356 9.62 -32.75 -41.62
CA GLN A 356 8.18 -32.43 -41.57
C GLN A 356 7.83 -31.12 -42.29
N ASN A 357 6.62 -31.05 -42.88
CA ASN A 357 6.12 -29.93 -43.68
C ASN A 357 4.89 -29.27 -43.04
N HIS A 358 5.09 -28.63 -41.89
CA HIS A 358 4.11 -27.75 -41.26
C HIS A 358 3.94 -26.44 -42.03
N GLY A 359 2.73 -25.87 -41.98
CA GLY A 359 2.47 -24.52 -42.51
C GLY A 359 2.90 -23.43 -41.53
N ILE A 360 3.44 -22.33 -42.09
CA ILE A 360 3.67 -21.09 -41.35
C ILE A 360 2.64 -20.05 -41.84
N TYR A 361 2.01 -19.36 -40.89
CA TYR A 361 0.82 -18.53 -41.10
C TYR A 361 1.01 -17.14 -40.47
N ASN A 362 0.29 -16.11 -40.94
CA ASN A 362 0.40 -14.76 -40.35
C ASN A 362 -0.42 -14.61 -39.05
N LYS A 363 -1.44 -15.45 -38.86
CA LYS A 363 -2.22 -15.63 -37.62
C LYS A 363 -2.31 -17.13 -37.28
N ILE A 364 -3.01 -17.47 -36.21
CA ILE A 364 -3.33 -18.85 -35.84
C ILE A 364 -4.21 -19.49 -36.94
N TYR A 365 -3.89 -20.70 -37.40
CA TYR A 365 -4.59 -21.33 -38.53
C TYR A 365 -6.05 -21.68 -38.19
N ASN A 366 -6.94 -21.51 -39.18
CA ASN A 366 -8.38 -21.75 -39.11
C ASN A 366 -9.15 -20.89 -38.08
N THR A 367 -8.59 -19.79 -37.55
CA THR A 367 -9.32 -18.81 -36.72
C THR A 367 -9.97 -17.71 -37.58
N GLU A 368 -10.76 -16.83 -36.97
CA GLU A 368 -11.58 -15.83 -37.70
C GLU A 368 -10.77 -14.83 -38.56
N GLY A 369 -11.26 -14.64 -39.79
CA GLY A 369 -10.73 -13.68 -40.78
C GLY A 369 -9.56 -14.18 -41.62
N ASP A 370 -9.08 -13.35 -42.55
CA ASP A 370 -8.01 -13.73 -43.47
C ASP A 370 -6.73 -14.17 -42.74
N ASN A 371 -6.28 -15.40 -43.03
CA ASN A 371 -5.01 -15.96 -42.59
C ASN A 371 -4.32 -16.77 -43.71
N PRO A 372 -3.60 -16.11 -44.63
CA PRO A 372 -2.83 -16.79 -45.66
C PRO A 372 -1.64 -17.58 -45.07
N ARG A 373 -1.34 -18.75 -45.67
CA ARG A 373 -0.07 -19.45 -45.45
C ARG A 373 1.06 -18.62 -46.05
N ILE A 374 2.01 -18.19 -45.22
CA ILE A 374 3.18 -17.38 -45.60
C ILE A 374 4.47 -18.19 -45.75
N GLY A 375 4.49 -19.46 -45.30
CA GLY A 375 5.67 -20.31 -45.43
C GLY A 375 5.48 -21.77 -45.03
N SER A 376 6.60 -22.47 -44.84
CA SER A 376 6.66 -23.87 -44.39
C SER A 376 7.92 -24.16 -43.56
N SER A 377 7.86 -25.14 -42.66
CA SER A 377 8.98 -25.52 -41.78
C SER A 377 10.28 -25.93 -42.49
N PRO A 378 10.30 -26.61 -43.66
CA PRO A 378 11.55 -27.06 -44.28
C PRO A 378 12.55 -25.94 -44.58
N ALA A 379 12.10 -24.71 -44.83
CA ALA A 379 12.99 -23.54 -45.00
C ALA A 379 13.71 -23.10 -43.71
N TYR A 380 13.33 -23.70 -42.57
CA TYR A 380 13.82 -23.40 -41.22
C TYR A 380 14.25 -24.65 -40.45
N ALA A 381 14.22 -25.84 -41.06
CA ALA A 381 14.59 -27.11 -40.43
C ALA A 381 15.99 -27.05 -39.78
N GLY A 382 16.11 -27.62 -38.58
CA GLY A 382 17.33 -27.66 -37.79
C GLY A 382 17.75 -26.33 -37.13
N LYS A 383 17.13 -25.19 -37.49
CA LYS A 383 17.41 -23.88 -36.89
C LYS A 383 16.82 -23.77 -35.49
N ASP A 384 17.52 -23.05 -34.63
CA ASP A 384 17.03 -22.63 -33.33
C ASP A 384 16.23 -21.32 -33.46
N VAL A 385 15.15 -21.22 -32.69
CA VAL A 385 14.14 -20.14 -32.76
C VAL A 385 13.65 -19.79 -31.36
N GLU A 386 13.20 -18.55 -31.18
CA GLU A 386 12.58 -18.11 -29.92
C GLU A 386 11.06 -18.11 -30.09
N ILE A 387 10.36 -18.84 -29.21
CA ILE A 387 8.91 -18.97 -29.20
C ILE A 387 8.37 -17.89 -28.25
N VAL A 388 7.56 -16.98 -28.81
CA VAL A 388 7.14 -15.72 -28.18
C VAL A 388 5.65 -15.68 -27.82
N SER A 389 4.83 -16.50 -28.48
CA SER A 389 3.41 -16.67 -28.16
C SER A 389 2.99 -18.13 -28.30
N GLU A 390 2.22 -18.63 -27.34
CA GLU A 390 1.56 -19.95 -27.38
C GLU A 390 0.05 -19.74 -27.43
N ALA A 391 -0.60 -20.31 -28.45
CA ALA A 391 -2.06 -20.32 -28.58
C ALA A 391 -2.58 -21.74 -28.66
N LYS A 392 -3.74 -21.97 -28.07
CA LYS A 392 -4.42 -23.26 -28.06
C LYS A 392 -5.76 -23.12 -28.78
N THR A 393 -6.00 -24.00 -29.75
CA THR A 393 -7.34 -24.18 -30.35
C THR A 393 -7.88 -25.56 -30.01
N SER A 394 -9.17 -25.75 -30.29
CA SER A 394 -9.85 -27.05 -30.17
C SER A 394 -9.23 -28.20 -31.00
N LYS A 395 -8.29 -27.91 -31.93
CA LYS A 395 -7.60 -28.92 -32.75
C LYS A 395 -6.09 -29.02 -32.51
N ALA A 396 -5.41 -27.92 -32.18
CA ALA A 396 -3.95 -27.91 -32.07
C ALA A 396 -3.41 -26.87 -31.06
N THR A 397 -2.11 -26.94 -30.77
CA THR A 397 -1.37 -25.85 -30.11
C THR A 397 -0.47 -25.22 -31.15
N TRP A 398 -0.41 -23.89 -31.18
CA TRP A 398 0.30 -23.10 -32.16
C TRP A 398 1.35 -22.23 -31.46
N TYR A 399 2.54 -22.17 -32.04
CA TYR A 399 3.65 -21.34 -31.58
C TYR A 399 3.92 -20.23 -32.58
N GLN A 400 3.89 -18.99 -32.10
CA GLN A 400 4.48 -17.85 -32.80
C GLN A 400 5.97 -17.82 -32.48
N PHE A 401 6.81 -17.76 -33.50
CA PHE A 401 8.26 -17.83 -33.32
C PHE A 401 9.01 -16.74 -34.07
N THR A 402 10.19 -16.42 -33.58
CA THR A 402 11.16 -15.51 -34.21
C THR A 402 12.39 -16.28 -34.69
N LEU A 403 13.06 -15.71 -35.69
CA LEU A 403 14.43 -16.04 -36.08
C LEU A 403 15.21 -14.72 -36.16
N ASP A 404 16.39 -14.68 -35.55
CA ASP A 404 17.24 -13.49 -35.45
C ASP A 404 16.47 -12.24 -34.94
N GLY A 405 15.54 -12.44 -34.00
CA GLY A 405 14.67 -11.40 -33.41
C GLY A 405 13.46 -10.97 -34.27
N ASN A 406 13.31 -11.50 -35.48
CA ASN A 406 12.21 -11.16 -36.39
C ASN A 406 11.10 -12.22 -36.34
N ILE A 407 9.84 -11.82 -36.18
CA ILE A 407 8.69 -12.74 -36.20
C ILE A 407 8.58 -13.42 -37.57
N VAL A 408 8.62 -14.76 -37.59
CA VAL A 408 8.50 -15.58 -38.81
C VAL A 408 7.04 -15.96 -39.08
N GLY A 409 6.25 -16.19 -38.02
CA GLY A 409 4.82 -16.50 -38.10
C GLY A 409 4.36 -17.50 -37.04
N TRP A 410 3.14 -18.00 -37.19
CA TRP A 410 2.53 -19.06 -36.40
C TRP A 410 2.68 -20.43 -37.08
N MET A 411 2.98 -21.48 -36.31
CA MET A 411 3.13 -22.86 -36.79
C MET A 411 2.67 -23.87 -35.70
N ASP A 412 2.23 -25.08 -36.09
CA ASP A 412 1.82 -26.12 -35.12
C ASP A 412 3.03 -26.47 -34.20
N ALA A 413 2.79 -26.47 -32.88
CA ALA A 413 3.78 -26.78 -31.85
C ALA A 413 4.49 -28.13 -32.06
N LYS A 414 3.84 -29.09 -32.74
CA LYS A 414 4.44 -30.38 -33.13
C LYS A 414 5.65 -30.23 -34.04
N GLY A 415 5.77 -29.13 -34.78
CA GLY A 415 6.90 -28.80 -35.65
C GLY A 415 8.19 -28.39 -34.92
N PHE A 416 8.16 -28.29 -33.59
CA PHE A 416 9.30 -27.86 -32.78
C PHE A 416 9.74 -28.96 -31.81
N ASP A 417 11.05 -29.08 -31.58
CA ASP A 417 11.63 -29.64 -30.37
C ASP A 417 11.86 -28.49 -29.39
N ALA A 418 11.00 -28.37 -28.37
CA ALA A 418 11.16 -27.37 -27.32
C ALA A 418 12.36 -27.71 -26.42
N TYR A 419 13.15 -26.70 -26.07
CA TYR A 419 14.17 -26.82 -25.04
C TYR A 419 13.56 -26.74 -23.63
N ASP A 420 14.28 -27.23 -22.63
CA ASP A 420 13.83 -27.16 -21.25
C ASP A 420 13.77 -25.71 -20.77
N GLN A 421 12.60 -25.30 -20.28
CA GLN A 421 12.42 -24.00 -19.66
C GLN A 421 13.16 -23.93 -18.31
N ILE A 422 13.77 -22.78 -18.06
CA ILE A 422 14.38 -22.43 -16.78
C ILE A 422 13.28 -21.81 -15.91
N GLU A 423 12.80 -22.55 -14.91
CA GLU A 423 11.80 -22.10 -13.93
C GLU A 423 12.33 -20.94 -13.09
N TYR A 424 13.61 -21.03 -12.70
CA TYR A 424 14.40 -19.92 -12.18
C TYR A 424 15.90 -20.20 -12.39
N GLU A 425 16.68 -19.13 -12.48
CA GLU A 425 18.12 -19.13 -12.19
C GLU A 425 18.39 -18.03 -11.16
N LYS A 426 19.19 -18.33 -10.14
CA LYS A 426 19.58 -17.36 -9.12
C LYS A 426 21.05 -17.52 -8.71
N PRO A 427 21.78 -16.41 -8.49
CA PRO A 427 23.12 -16.49 -7.91
C PRO A 427 23.02 -17.06 -6.49
N VAL A 428 23.96 -17.93 -6.15
CA VAL A 428 24.12 -18.51 -4.81
C VAL A 428 25.59 -18.43 -4.41
N SER A 429 25.88 -18.64 -3.12
CA SER A 429 27.26 -18.72 -2.65
C SER A 429 27.32 -19.67 -1.45
N PHE A 430 27.53 -20.96 -1.74
CA PHE A 430 27.76 -21.98 -0.73
C PHE A 430 28.78 -23.00 -1.23
N LYS A 431 29.32 -23.81 -0.32
CA LYS A 431 30.25 -24.88 -0.68
C LYS A 431 29.53 -26.21 -0.78
N GLY A 432 29.99 -27.06 -1.69
CA GLY A 432 29.54 -28.44 -1.80
C GLY A 432 30.72 -29.35 -2.08
N LYS A 433 30.50 -30.66 -2.00
CA LYS A 433 31.52 -31.66 -2.33
C LYS A 433 31.04 -32.49 -3.51
N VAL A 434 31.86 -32.63 -4.56
CA VAL A 434 31.46 -33.47 -5.71
C VAL A 434 31.48 -34.93 -5.29
N ARG A 435 30.36 -35.63 -5.54
CA ARG A 435 30.17 -37.03 -5.17
C ARG A 435 31.05 -37.99 -5.96
N SER A 436 31.47 -39.08 -5.32
CA SER A 436 32.31 -40.13 -5.91
C SER A 436 31.54 -41.35 -6.43
N ASP A 437 30.26 -41.49 -6.07
CA ASP A 437 29.39 -42.61 -6.45
C ASP A 437 28.55 -42.35 -7.72
N GLN A 438 28.64 -41.16 -8.32
CA GLN A 438 27.78 -40.71 -9.42
C GLN A 438 28.58 -40.22 -10.65
N ASN A 439 28.01 -40.39 -11.85
CA ASN A 439 28.58 -39.94 -13.13
C ASN A 439 27.64 -38.97 -13.87
N HIS A 440 27.63 -37.72 -13.44
CA HIS A 440 26.88 -36.65 -14.09
C HIS A 440 27.69 -35.99 -15.22
N GLY A 441 26.99 -35.37 -16.17
CA GLY A 441 27.60 -34.50 -17.18
C GLY A 441 27.86 -33.11 -16.62
N ILE A 442 28.99 -32.52 -17.01
CA ILE A 442 29.31 -31.11 -16.80
C ILE A 442 29.21 -30.41 -18.15
N TYR A 443 28.55 -29.25 -18.18
CA TYR A 443 28.18 -28.52 -19.40
C TYR A 443 28.55 -27.03 -19.28
N ASN A 444 28.78 -26.34 -20.39
CA ASN A 444 29.07 -24.89 -20.36
C ASN A 444 27.86 -24.05 -19.95
N LYS A 445 26.65 -24.53 -20.24
CA LYS A 445 25.37 -23.93 -19.88
C LYS A 445 24.48 -24.99 -19.21
N ILE A 446 23.28 -24.63 -18.76
CA ILE A 446 22.29 -25.58 -18.25
C ILE A 446 21.93 -26.59 -19.36
N TYR A 447 21.87 -27.88 -19.04
CA TYR A 447 21.66 -28.92 -20.05
C TYR A 447 20.28 -28.82 -20.70
N TYR A 448 20.23 -29.00 -22.03
CA TYR A 448 19.02 -29.01 -22.84
C TYR A 448 18.17 -27.72 -22.83
N THR A 449 18.69 -26.58 -22.36
CA THR A 449 17.96 -25.28 -22.39
C THR A 449 18.16 -24.47 -23.68
N GLU A 450 19.19 -24.80 -24.48
CA GLU A 450 19.41 -24.28 -25.83
C GLU A 450 20.41 -25.16 -26.62
N SER A 451 20.62 -24.86 -27.90
CA SER A 451 21.57 -25.58 -28.75
C SER A 451 23.03 -25.33 -28.39
N ASN A 452 23.90 -26.18 -28.93
CA ASN A 452 25.35 -26.07 -28.85
C ASN A 452 25.87 -25.87 -27.41
N ASN A 453 25.28 -26.61 -26.46
CA ASN A 453 25.78 -26.78 -25.11
C ASN A 453 26.53 -28.13 -24.97
N PRO A 454 27.83 -28.21 -25.37
CA PRO A 454 28.58 -29.45 -25.30
C PRO A 454 28.84 -29.87 -23.85
N ARG A 455 28.95 -31.19 -23.62
CA ARG A 455 29.50 -31.75 -22.39
C ARG A 455 31.00 -31.41 -22.33
N VAL A 456 31.40 -30.60 -21.36
CA VAL A 456 32.80 -30.20 -21.12
C VAL A 456 33.51 -31.05 -20.07
N GLY A 457 32.77 -31.91 -19.33
CA GLY A 457 33.37 -32.82 -18.37
C GLY A 457 32.40 -33.81 -17.73
N SER A 458 32.86 -34.45 -16.65
CA SER A 458 32.12 -35.45 -15.88
C SER A 458 32.44 -35.36 -14.39
N SER A 459 31.48 -35.64 -13.50
CA SER A 459 31.69 -35.62 -12.04
C SER A 459 32.89 -36.45 -11.54
N PRO A 460 33.25 -37.63 -12.09
CA PRO A 460 34.36 -38.43 -11.55
C PRO A 460 35.73 -37.71 -11.62
N THR A 461 35.92 -36.76 -12.54
CA THR A 461 37.13 -35.93 -12.65
C THR A 461 37.31 -34.97 -11.46
N TYR A 462 36.24 -34.74 -10.71
CA TYR A 462 36.16 -33.82 -9.58
C TYR A 462 35.76 -34.52 -8.28
N ALA A 463 35.49 -35.84 -8.31
CA ALA A 463 35.04 -36.64 -7.18
C ALA A 463 35.87 -36.41 -5.90
N GLY A 464 35.18 -36.19 -4.78
CA GLY A 464 35.78 -35.95 -3.48
C GLY A 464 36.37 -34.55 -3.27
N LYS A 465 36.39 -33.67 -4.28
CA LYS A 465 36.85 -32.28 -4.13
C LYS A 465 35.73 -31.39 -3.58
N ASP A 466 36.13 -30.48 -2.70
CA ASP A 466 35.28 -29.37 -2.26
C ASP A 466 35.26 -28.29 -3.36
N VAL A 467 34.08 -27.74 -3.64
CA VAL A 467 33.82 -26.78 -4.73
C VAL A 467 32.88 -25.68 -4.26
N GLU A 468 32.90 -24.54 -4.94
CA GLU A 468 32.00 -23.41 -4.63
C GLU A 468 30.88 -23.36 -5.65
N ILE A 469 29.63 -23.45 -5.18
CA ILE A 469 28.42 -23.33 -5.99
C ILE A 469 28.08 -21.84 -6.10
N ILE A 470 27.93 -21.36 -7.34
CA ILE A 470 27.84 -19.93 -7.67
C ILE A 470 26.53 -19.53 -8.36
N SER A 471 25.81 -20.48 -8.97
CA SER A 471 24.45 -20.27 -9.49
C SER A 471 23.63 -21.55 -9.31
N GLU A 472 22.37 -21.42 -8.89
CA GLU A 472 21.39 -22.49 -8.82
C GLU A 472 20.29 -22.20 -9.84
N ALA A 473 20.06 -23.14 -10.76
CA ALA A 473 18.99 -23.08 -11.74
C ALA A 473 18.09 -24.31 -11.66
N LYS A 474 16.84 -24.13 -12.05
CA LYS A 474 15.82 -25.18 -12.01
C LYS A 474 15.16 -25.31 -13.37
N THR A 475 15.08 -26.53 -13.88
CA THR A 475 14.25 -26.88 -15.04
C THR A 475 13.25 -27.98 -14.65
N SER A 476 12.26 -28.19 -15.51
CA SER A 476 11.25 -29.25 -15.37
C SER A 476 11.85 -30.65 -15.12
N LYS A 477 13.07 -30.91 -15.62
CA LYS A 477 13.77 -32.20 -15.45
C LYS A 477 14.67 -32.28 -14.21
N ALA A 478 15.38 -31.21 -13.83
CA ALA A 478 16.37 -31.26 -12.75
C ALA A 478 16.69 -29.87 -12.15
N THR A 479 17.34 -29.88 -10.98
CA THR A 479 18.05 -28.71 -10.45
C THR A 479 19.51 -28.79 -10.88
N TRP A 480 20.09 -27.68 -11.32
CA TRP A 480 21.45 -27.57 -11.85
C TRP A 480 22.24 -26.57 -11.02
N TYR A 481 23.49 -26.92 -10.74
CA TYR A 481 24.45 -26.07 -10.03
C TYR A 481 25.59 -25.69 -10.97
N GLN A 482 25.81 -24.38 -11.12
CA GLN A 482 27.06 -23.87 -11.66
C GLN A 482 28.09 -23.84 -10.55
N PHE A 483 29.27 -24.42 -10.79
CA PHE A 483 30.32 -24.53 -9.78
C PHE A 483 31.69 -24.10 -10.28
N ARG A 484 32.54 -23.68 -9.33
CA ARG A 484 33.95 -23.38 -9.55
C ARG A 484 34.85 -24.18 -8.61
N LEU A 485 36.05 -24.49 -9.10
CA LEU A 485 37.15 -25.09 -8.34
C LEU A 485 38.35 -24.16 -8.47
N ASP A 486 39.04 -23.88 -7.37
CA ASP A 486 40.24 -23.02 -7.33
C ASP A 486 40.04 -21.67 -8.05
N GLY A 487 38.85 -21.06 -7.84
CA GLY A 487 38.42 -19.80 -8.48
C GLY A 487 37.95 -19.93 -9.94
N THR A 488 38.23 -21.03 -10.62
CA THR A 488 37.91 -21.26 -12.04
C THR A 488 36.55 -21.92 -12.21
N VAL A 489 35.64 -21.32 -13.00
CA VAL A 489 34.32 -21.90 -13.31
C VAL A 489 34.50 -23.19 -14.10
N VAL A 490 33.93 -24.29 -13.61
CA VAL A 490 34.04 -25.62 -14.20
C VAL A 490 32.85 -25.93 -15.12
N GLY A 491 31.67 -25.40 -14.79
CA GLY A 491 30.46 -25.53 -15.59
C GLY A 491 29.21 -25.79 -14.75
N TRP A 492 28.14 -26.20 -15.42
CA TRP A 492 26.86 -26.63 -14.85
C TRP A 492 26.79 -28.15 -14.74
N MET A 493 26.26 -28.65 -13.62
CA MET A 493 26.05 -30.08 -13.35
C MET A 493 24.75 -30.28 -12.55
N ASP A 494 24.10 -31.44 -12.67
CA ASP A 494 22.92 -31.79 -11.86
C ASP A 494 23.28 -31.70 -10.35
N ALA A 495 22.42 -31.03 -9.57
CA ALA A 495 22.59 -30.83 -8.13
C ALA A 495 22.76 -32.15 -7.34
N LYS A 496 22.26 -33.29 -7.87
CA LYS A 496 22.48 -34.62 -7.30
C LYS A 496 23.93 -35.08 -7.34
N GLY A 497 24.78 -34.44 -8.13
CA GLY A 497 26.22 -34.71 -8.21
C GLY A 497 27.04 -34.15 -7.04
N PHE A 498 26.40 -33.51 -6.05
CA PHE A 498 27.04 -32.86 -4.92
C PHE A 498 26.44 -33.32 -3.59
N ASP A 499 27.28 -33.44 -2.57
CA ASP A 499 26.85 -33.40 -1.17
C ASP A 499 26.95 -31.94 -0.69
N ASN A 500 25.82 -31.33 -0.34
CA ASN A 500 25.77 -29.93 0.06
C ASN A 500 26.22 -29.75 1.52
N TYR A 501 27.07 -28.74 1.76
CA TYR A 501 27.36 -28.24 3.10
C TYR A 501 26.26 -27.28 3.57
N ASP A 502 26.16 -27.07 4.88
CA ASP A 502 25.21 -26.08 5.42
C ASP A 502 25.65 -24.67 5.02
N PRO A 503 24.78 -23.85 4.41
CA PRO A 503 25.10 -22.47 4.13
C PRO A 503 25.21 -21.67 5.44
N ILE A 504 26.16 -20.74 5.47
CA ILE A 504 26.28 -19.74 6.54
C ILE A 504 25.31 -18.61 6.18
N GLU A 505 24.20 -18.50 6.91
CA GLU A 505 23.17 -17.46 6.74
C GLU A 505 23.73 -16.06 7.06
N TYR A 506 24.58 -15.97 8.09
CA TYR A 506 25.43 -14.82 8.39
C TYR A 506 26.63 -15.23 9.24
N GLU A 507 27.71 -14.45 9.18
CA GLU A 507 28.78 -14.39 10.18
C GLU A 507 29.00 -12.91 10.53
N LYS A 508 29.08 -12.58 11.83
CA LYS A 508 29.34 -11.22 12.31
C LYS A 508 30.29 -11.22 13.51
N ALA A 509 31.11 -10.18 13.62
CA ALA A 509 31.86 -9.92 14.84
C ALA A 509 30.89 -9.53 15.97
N VAL A 510 31.17 -9.99 17.19
CA VAL A 510 30.44 -9.63 18.42
C VAL A 510 31.43 -9.44 19.56
N THR A 511 30.96 -8.98 20.72
CA THR A 511 31.78 -8.84 21.93
C THR A 511 30.95 -9.25 23.14
N LEU A 512 30.65 -10.55 23.23
CA LEU A 512 29.86 -11.12 24.32
C LEU A 512 30.77 -11.82 25.32
N LYS A 513 30.39 -11.86 26.59
CA LYS A 513 31.06 -12.65 27.63
C LYS A 513 30.15 -13.78 28.10
N GLY A 514 30.75 -14.89 28.52
CA GLY A 514 30.03 -16.02 29.11
C GLY A 514 30.94 -17.05 29.74
N LYS A 515 30.37 -18.20 30.07
CA LYS A 515 31.09 -19.42 30.43
C LYS A 515 30.83 -20.53 29.42
N VAL A 516 31.75 -21.48 29.30
CA VAL A 516 31.43 -22.77 28.67
C VAL A 516 30.52 -23.57 29.60
N ALA A 517 29.36 -23.98 29.10
CA ALA A 517 28.31 -24.61 29.89
C ALA A 517 28.73 -25.99 30.45
N ALA A 518 28.32 -26.28 31.68
CA ALA A 518 28.62 -27.56 32.34
C ALA A 518 27.59 -28.65 31.97
N GLY A 519 28.05 -29.91 31.93
CA GLY A 519 27.18 -31.07 31.72
C GLY A 519 26.76 -31.36 30.27
N GLN A 520 27.10 -30.50 29.31
CA GLN A 520 26.87 -30.74 27.87
C GLN A 520 28.17 -31.10 27.13
N ASN A 521 28.05 -31.84 26.02
CA ASN A 521 29.18 -32.36 25.23
C ASN A 521 29.13 -31.87 23.78
N HIS A 522 29.36 -30.57 23.58
CA HIS A 522 29.45 -29.94 22.26
C HIS A 522 30.83 -30.14 21.63
N GLY A 523 30.88 -30.20 20.29
CA GLY A 523 32.14 -30.23 19.54
C GLY A 523 32.74 -28.83 19.37
N ILE A 524 34.06 -28.76 19.50
CA ILE A 524 34.87 -27.57 19.19
C ILE A 524 35.61 -27.87 17.88
N TYR A 525 35.52 -26.95 16.92
CA TYR A 525 35.95 -27.13 15.53
C TYR A 525 36.79 -25.94 15.05
N ASN A 526 37.66 -26.14 14.05
CA ASN A 526 38.51 -25.05 13.51
C ASN A 526 37.68 -24.05 12.68
N LYS A 527 36.72 -24.58 11.93
CA LYS A 527 35.69 -23.83 11.19
C LYS A 527 34.31 -24.19 11.75
N ILE A 528 33.25 -23.58 11.24
CA ILE A 528 31.89 -24.00 11.59
C ILE A 528 31.65 -25.44 11.10
N TYR A 529 31.03 -26.29 11.92
CA TYR A 529 30.80 -27.70 11.56
C TYR A 529 29.88 -27.81 10.34
N TYR A 530 30.21 -28.74 9.44
CA TYR A 530 29.43 -29.04 8.23
C TYR A 530 29.28 -27.88 7.21
N THR A 531 30.06 -26.79 7.30
CA THR A 531 29.99 -25.67 6.32
C THR A 531 31.10 -25.68 5.26
N GLU A 532 32.26 -26.30 5.54
CA GLU A 532 33.39 -26.35 4.61
C GLU A 532 34.31 -27.56 4.87
N GLY A 533 34.32 -28.49 3.92
CA GLY A 533 35.38 -29.50 3.76
C GLY A 533 35.55 -30.48 4.92
N ASN A 534 36.76 -31.05 5.01
CA ASN A 534 37.16 -31.88 6.15
C ASN A 534 37.47 -31.01 7.38
N ASN A 535 36.44 -30.70 8.16
CA ASN A 535 36.53 -29.95 9.42
C ASN A 535 36.33 -30.91 10.63
N PRO A 536 37.36 -31.67 11.04
CA PRO A 536 37.26 -32.58 12.18
C PRO A 536 37.07 -31.82 13.50
N ARG A 537 36.43 -32.49 14.46
CA ARG A 537 36.36 -32.04 15.85
C ARG A 537 37.78 -31.99 16.44
N ILE A 538 38.20 -30.81 16.92
CA ILE A 538 39.47 -30.65 17.63
C ILE A 538 39.29 -31.09 19.08
N GLU A 539 38.28 -30.53 19.76
CA GLU A 539 38.07 -30.68 21.20
C GLU A 539 36.58 -30.79 21.57
N SER A 540 36.28 -30.85 22.87
CA SER A 540 34.95 -31.09 23.42
C SER A 540 34.67 -30.13 24.57
N SER A 541 33.48 -29.53 24.66
CA SER A 541 33.13 -28.56 25.72
C SER A 541 33.51 -28.96 27.16
N PRO A 542 33.50 -30.25 27.59
CA PRO A 542 33.95 -30.61 28.93
C PRO A 542 35.41 -30.27 29.27
N THR A 543 36.32 -30.08 28.30
CA THR A 543 37.71 -29.64 28.58
C THR A 543 37.79 -28.17 29.01
N HIS A 544 36.72 -27.39 28.81
CA HIS A 544 36.62 -25.97 29.15
C HIS A 544 35.44 -25.63 30.08
N ALA A 545 34.63 -26.61 30.49
CA ALA A 545 33.42 -26.38 31.29
C ALA A 545 33.67 -25.49 32.52
N GLY A 546 32.81 -24.49 32.72
CA GLY A 546 32.88 -23.51 33.80
C GLY A 546 33.92 -22.39 33.63
N LYS A 547 34.85 -22.48 32.67
CA LYS A 547 35.81 -21.41 32.36
C LYS A 547 35.09 -20.21 31.74
N ASP A 548 35.54 -19.01 32.11
CA ASP A 548 35.09 -17.74 31.54
C ASP A 548 35.70 -17.55 30.13
N VAL A 549 34.91 -17.08 29.17
CA VAL A 549 35.28 -16.96 27.75
C VAL A 549 34.72 -15.69 27.12
N GLU A 550 35.43 -15.15 26.13
CA GLU A 550 34.94 -14.06 25.29
C GLU A 550 34.52 -14.61 23.92
N ILE A 551 33.28 -14.33 23.52
CA ILE A 551 32.74 -14.69 22.22
C ILE A 551 33.02 -13.51 21.28
N ILE A 552 33.81 -13.79 20.23
CA ILE A 552 34.31 -12.79 19.29
C ILE A 552 33.55 -12.78 17.95
N ARG A 553 32.87 -13.88 17.60
CA ARG A 553 31.98 -13.97 16.42
C ARG A 553 30.75 -14.81 16.69
N GLU A 554 29.64 -14.41 16.08
CA GLU A 554 28.42 -15.20 15.97
C GLU A 554 28.19 -15.52 14.48
N ALA A 555 27.94 -16.80 14.19
CA ALA A 555 27.53 -17.24 12.86
C ALA A 555 26.29 -18.12 12.94
N LYS A 556 25.50 -18.13 11.87
CA LYS A 556 24.23 -18.85 11.79
C LYS A 556 24.24 -19.80 10.60
N THR A 557 23.74 -20.99 10.84
CA THR A 557 23.47 -22.05 9.84
C THR A 557 22.05 -22.55 10.01
N SER A 558 21.52 -23.22 8.99
CA SER A 558 20.21 -23.89 9.00
C SER A 558 20.01 -24.78 10.24
N LYS A 559 21.07 -25.47 10.69
CA LYS A 559 21.04 -26.39 11.84
C LYS A 559 21.27 -25.73 13.20
N ALA A 560 22.17 -24.74 13.30
CA ALA A 560 22.56 -24.14 14.58
C ALA A 560 23.12 -22.71 14.47
N THR A 561 23.13 -22.00 15.60
CA THR A 561 23.97 -20.80 15.80
C THR A 561 25.31 -21.25 16.41
N TRP A 562 26.40 -20.66 15.97
CA TRP A 562 27.76 -21.00 16.34
C TRP A 562 28.50 -19.78 16.88
N TYR A 563 29.31 -19.99 17.92
CA TYR A 563 30.17 -18.97 18.49
C TYR A 563 31.64 -19.32 18.28
N GLN A 564 32.41 -18.36 17.74
CA GLN A 564 33.86 -18.38 17.84
C GLN A 564 34.24 -17.71 19.15
N PHE A 565 35.01 -18.41 19.98
CA PHE A 565 35.35 -17.95 21.33
C PHE A 565 36.85 -18.01 21.61
N THR A 566 37.28 -17.17 22.55
CA THR A 566 38.63 -17.16 23.10
C THR A 566 38.64 -17.63 24.56
N LEU A 567 39.79 -18.17 24.95
CA LEU A 567 40.16 -18.44 26.34
C LEU A 567 41.52 -17.77 26.58
N ASP A 568 41.63 -16.96 27.63
CA ASP A 568 42.85 -16.21 27.95
C ASP A 568 43.41 -15.41 26.75
N GLY A 569 42.52 -14.87 25.91
CA GLY A 569 42.84 -14.12 24.68
C GLY A 569 43.16 -14.98 23.44
N ASN A 570 43.29 -16.30 23.58
CA ASN A 570 43.61 -17.21 22.48
C ASN A 570 42.34 -17.80 21.87
N ILE A 571 42.22 -17.83 20.53
CA ILE A 571 41.07 -18.45 19.84
C ILE A 571 41.08 -19.96 20.07
N VAL A 572 39.99 -20.50 20.62
CA VAL A 572 39.84 -21.95 20.89
C VAL A 572 39.17 -22.66 19.71
N GLY A 573 38.19 -22.02 19.07
CA GLY A 573 37.50 -22.55 17.90
C GLY A 573 36.04 -22.10 17.82
N TRP A 574 35.27 -22.78 16.96
CA TRP A 574 33.83 -22.65 16.83
C TRP A 574 33.10 -23.76 17.60
N MET A 575 32.03 -23.40 18.32
CA MET A 575 31.16 -24.33 19.06
C MET A 575 29.69 -23.89 18.96
N ASP A 576 28.74 -24.83 19.10
CA ASP A 576 27.29 -24.52 19.15
C ASP A 576 27.00 -23.52 20.27
N ALA A 577 26.19 -22.50 19.98
CA ALA A 577 25.79 -21.45 20.90
C ALA A 577 25.15 -21.97 22.21
N LYS A 578 24.56 -23.18 22.20
CA LYS A 578 24.01 -23.86 23.39
C LYS A 578 25.09 -24.33 24.37
N GLY A 579 26.35 -24.41 23.94
CA GLY A 579 27.49 -24.75 24.80
C GLY A 579 27.98 -23.62 25.70
N PHE A 580 27.22 -22.52 25.82
CA PHE A 580 27.63 -21.31 26.56
C PHE A 580 26.54 -20.78 27.50
N ASP A 581 26.90 -20.56 28.75
CA ASP A 581 26.12 -19.75 29.69
C ASP A 581 26.50 -18.28 29.49
N LYS A 582 25.67 -17.50 28.79
CA LYS A 582 25.93 -16.06 28.56
C LYS A 582 25.84 -15.25 29.85
N TYR A 583 26.61 -14.16 29.92
CA TYR A 583 26.45 -13.10 30.90
C TYR A 583 25.44 -12.03 30.45
N ASP A 584 24.98 -11.21 31.39
CA ASP A 584 24.12 -10.06 31.10
C ASP A 584 24.93 -8.90 30.50
N GLU A 585 24.43 -8.36 29.39
CA GLU A 585 24.99 -7.16 28.78
C GLU A 585 24.62 -5.90 29.58
N ILE A 586 25.53 -4.92 29.60
CA ILE A 586 25.33 -3.60 30.22
C ILE A 586 24.79 -2.67 29.14
N GLU A 587 23.50 -2.32 29.22
CA GLU A 587 22.83 -1.42 28.28
C GLU A 587 23.40 0.01 28.35
N TYR A 588 23.73 0.46 29.56
CA TYR A 588 24.48 1.69 29.81
C TYR A 588 25.14 1.65 31.19
N GLU A 589 26.20 2.44 31.35
CA GLU A 589 26.76 2.86 32.64
C GLU A 589 26.96 4.38 32.59
N LYS A 590 26.46 5.11 33.59
CA LYS A 590 26.60 6.57 33.72
C LYS A 590 27.03 6.97 35.12
N ALA A 591 27.84 8.02 35.23
CA ALA A 591 28.14 8.65 36.50
C ALA A 591 26.92 9.44 37.00
N VAL A 592 26.68 9.41 38.31
CA VAL A 592 25.63 10.19 39.00
C VAL A 592 26.19 10.73 40.32
N SER A 593 25.46 11.61 40.99
CA SER A 593 25.83 12.18 42.30
C SER A 593 24.57 12.36 43.15
N VAL A 594 23.96 11.25 43.54
CA VAL A 594 22.65 11.22 44.22
C VAL A 594 22.81 10.70 45.65
N LYS A 595 22.17 11.35 46.62
CA LYS A 595 22.09 10.83 47.99
C LYS A 595 20.91 9.86 48.09
N GLY A 596 21.14 8.72 48.74
CA GLY A 596 20.10 7.75 49.06
C GLY A 596 20.30 7.17 50.46
N LYS A 597 19.46 6.21 50.81
CA LYS A 597 19.55 5.40 52.04
C LYS A 597 19.44 3.93 51.65
N VAL A 598 20.16 3.03 52.32
CA VAL A 598 20.00 1.59 52.08
C VAL A 598 18.65 1.12 52.65
N ALA A 599 17.80 0.54 51.82
CA ALA A 599 16.42 0.19 52.17
C ALA A 599 16.34 -0.85 53.29
N THR A 600 15.36 -0.70 54.18
CA THR A 600 15.11 -1.64 55.28
C THR A 600 14.28 -2.84 54.84
N GLY A 601 14.55 -4.02 55.39
CA GLY A 601 13.80 -5.25 55.10
C GLY A 601 14.20 -6.00 53.81
N GLN A 602 15.03 -5.41 52.95
CA GLN A 602 15.49 -6.03 51.70
C GLN A 602 16.84 -6.77 51.86
N ASN A 603 17.06 -7.83 51.06
CA ASN A 603 18.27 -8.66 51.06
C ASN A 603 18.92 -8.75 49.66
N HIS A 604 19.46 -7.62 49.19
CA HIS A 604 20.23 -7.55 47.95
C HIS A 604 21.71 -7.88 48.20
N GLY A 605 22.37 -8.41 47.17
CA GLY A 605 23.82 -8.61 47.18
C GLY A 605 24.58 -7.35 46.78
N ILE A 606 25.73 -7.15 47.43
CA ILE A 606 26.71 -6.14 47.04
C ILE A 606 27.88 -6.87 46.36
N TYR A 607 28.33 -6.36 45.23
CA TYR A 607 29.31 -6.99 44.34
C TYR A 607 30.41 -6.00 43.93
N ASN A 608 31.61 -6.47 43.61
CA ASN A 608 32.70 -5.58 43.17
C ASN A 608 32.43 -4.97 41.79
N LYS A 609 31.75 -5.73 40.92
CA LYS A 609 31.30 -5.34 39.58
C LYS A 609 29.78 -5.54 39.48
N ILE A 610 29.15 -5.16 38.38
CA ILE A 610 27.72 -5.41 38.18
C ILE A 610 27.46 -6.93 38.19
N TYR A 611 26.39 -7.36 38.87
CA TYR A 611 26.12 -8.79 39.05
C TYR A 611 25.88 -9.49 37.71
N TYR A 612 26.47 -10.68 37.55
CA TYR A 612 26.29 -11.54 36.38
C TYR A 612 26.64 -10.90 35.01
N THR A 613 27.49 -9.86 34.97
CA THR A 613 27.98 -9.28 33.70
C THR A 613 29.33 -9.84 33.24
N GLU A 614 30.13 -10.41 34.14
CA GLU A 614 31.37 -11.12 33.79
C GLU A 614 31.88 -12.06 34.91
N GLY A 615 32.93 -12.81 34.58
CA GLY A 615 33.60 -13.78 35.44
C GLY A 615 34.19 -13.19 36.73
N ASN A 616 34.34 -14.07 37.72
CA ASN A 616 34.97 -13.80 39.02
C ASN A 616 34.45 -12.51 39.72
N ASN A 617 33.12 -12.38 39.84
CA ASN A 617 32.45 -11.31 40.59
C ASN A 617 31.70 -11.84 41.82
N PRO A 618 32.40 -12.22 42.92
CA PRO A 618 31.77 -12.73 44.13
C PRO A 618 30.97 -11.67 44.88
N ARG A 619 29.98 -12.12 45.66
CA ARG A 619 29.23 -11.26 46.61
C ARG A 619 30.16 -10.82 47.74
N VAL A 620 30.44 -9.52 47.82
CA VAL A 620 31.29 -8.90 48.86
C VAL A 620 30.49 -8.33 50.04
N GLY A 621 29.17 -8.27 49.94
CA GLY A 621 28.32 -7.79 51.03
C GLY A 621 26.82 -8.04 50.83
N SER A 622 26.02 -7.51 51.75
CA SER A 622 24.56 -7.65 51.76
C SER A 622 23.88 -6.41 52.32
N SER A 623 22.74 -5.99 51.75
CA SER A 623 22.00 -4.80 52.18
C SER A 623 21.63 -4.76 53.68
N PRO A 624 21.24 -5.86 54.38
CA PRO A 624 20.86 -5.80 55.79
C PRO A 624 21.99 -5.31 56.72
N SER A 625 23.26 -5.53 56.36
CA SER A 625 24.43 -5.04 57.10
C SER A 625 24.59 -3.51 57.06
N TYR A 626 23.84 -2.84 56.18
CA TYR A 626 23.90 -1.39 55.96
C TYR A 626 22.52 -0.73 56.00
N ALA A 627 21.45 -1.48 56.28
CA ALA A 627 20.07 -1.01 56.26
C ALA A 627 19.87 0.24 57.12
N GLY A 628 19.14 1.21 56.58
CA GLY A 628 18.88 2.51 57.20
C GLY A 628 20.01 3.53 57.12
N LYS A 629 21.23 3.15 56.69
CA LYS A 629 22.37 4.06 56.55
C LYS A 629 22.27 4.93 55.29
N ASP A 630 22.78 6.15 55.40
CA ASP A 630 22.82 7.15 54.33
C ASP A 630 24.04 6.90 53.43
N VAL A 631 23.86 7.03 52.11
CA VAL A 631 24.85 6.63 51.09
C VAL A 631 24.90 7.60 49.91
N GLU A 632 26.06 7.67 49.25
CA GLU A 632 26.28 8.43 48.01
C GLU A 632 26.27 7.45 46.83
N ILE A 633 25.25 7.53 45.97
CA ILE A 633 25.19 6.79 44.70
C ILE A 633 26.02 7.56 43.68
N ILE A 634 27.04 6.89 43.13
CA ILE A 634 28.08 7.49 42.26
C ILE A 634 28.02 7.02 40.81
N LYS A 635 27.41 5.86 40.55
CA LYS A 635 27.09 5.38 39.21
C LYS A 635 25.76 4.67 39.18
N GLU A 636 25.12 4.74 38.02
CA GLU A 636 23.95 3.93 37.67
C GLU A 636 24.27 3.16 36.39
N ALA A 637 23.94 1.88 36.36
CA ALA A 637 24.05 1.04 35.17
C ALA A 637 22.80 0.19 34.99
N LYS A 638 22.45 -0.15 33.75
CA LYS A 638 21.31 -1.03 33.46
C LYS A 638 21.76 -2.29 32.75
N THR A 639 21.11 -3.38 33.13
CA THR A 639 21.21 -4.71 32.50
C THR A 639 19.80 -5.16 32.12
N SER A 640 19.71 -6.17 31.25
CA SER A 640 18.46 -6.85 30.88
C SER A 640 17.59 -7.28 32.09
N LYS A 641 18.22 -7.59 33.24
CA LYS A 641 17.54 -8.05 34.46
C LYS A 641 17.24 -6.94 35.48
N ALA A 642 18.10 -5.94 35.62
CA ALA A 642 17.96 -4.91 36.66
C ALA A 642 18.79 -3.63 36.40
N THR A 643 18.40 -2.55 37.07
CA THR A 643 19.24 -1.36 37.29
C THR A 643 20.11 -1.56 38.53
N TRP A 644 21.38 -1.21 38.44
CA TRP A 644 22.38 -1.35 39.49
C TRP A 644 22.97 0.02 39.84
N TYR A 645 23.19 0.25 41.13
CA TYR A 645 23.82 1.44 41.67
C TYR A 645 25.18 1.10 42.27
N GLN A 646 26.23 1.80 41.84
CA GLN A 646 27.50 1.83 42.55
C GLN A 646 27.41 2.89 43.64
N PHE A 647 27.73 2.54 44.88
CA PHE A 647 27.57 3.46 46.02
C PHE A 647 28.79 3.52 46.93
N LYS A 648 28.90 4.63 47.66
CA LYS A 648 29.80 4.82 48.79
C LYS A 648 29.03 4.86 50.10
N LEU A 649 29.69 4.41 51.16
CA LEU A 649 29.35 4.66 52.56
C LEU A 649 30.58 5.28 53.23
N ASP A 650 30.39 6.36 54.00
CA ASP A 650 31.47 7.07 54.70
C ASP A 650 32.67 7.42 53.79
N GLY A 651 32.37 7.81 52.53
CA GLY A 651 33.35 8.14 51.48
C GLY A 651 34.00 6.93 50.77
N LYS A 652 33.92 5.72 51.35
CA LYS A 652 34.47 4.49 50.78
C LYS A 652 33.49 3.86 49.78
N VAL A 653 33.95 3.54 48.57
CA VAL A 653 33.17 2.75 47.59
C VAL A 653 32.91 1.35 48.14
N MET A 654 31.64 0.94 48.18
CA MET A 654 31.20 -0.33 48.76
C MET A 654 30.95 -1.42 47.70
N GLY A 655 30.67 -1.03 46.46
CA GLY A 655 30.38 -1.93 45.34
C GLY A 655 29.10 -1.54 44.62
N TRP A 656 28.63 -2.46 43.77
CA TRP A 656 27.37 -2.40 43.04
C TRP A 656 26.27 -3.19 43.79
N MET A 657 25.06 -2.65 43.82
CA MET A 657 23.86 -3.29 44.38
C MET A 657 22.64 -2.95 43.53
N ASP A 658 21.62 -3.80 43.52
CA ASP A 658 20.33 -3.55 42.83
C ASP A 658 19.74 -2.22 43.32
N ALA A 659 19.27 -1.38 42.41
CA ALA A 659 18.67 -0.08 42.70
C ALA A 659 17.46 -0.16 43.66
N LYS A 660 16.78 -1.30 43.73
CA LYS A 660 15.68 -1.57 44.69
C LYS A 660 16.17 -1.70 46.15
N GLY A 661 17.47 -1.84 46.36
CA GLY A 661 18.09 -1.84 47.69
C GLY A 661 18.27 -0.45 48.30
N PHE A 662 17.70 0.60 47.70
CA PHE A 662 17.86 2.00 48.12
C PHE A 662 16.52 2.73 48.19
N ASP A 663 16.33 3.49 49.27
CA ASP A 663 15.33 4.56 49.36
C ASP A 663 15.96 5.88 48.84
N HIS A 664 15.22 6.63 48.00
CA HIS A 664 15.71 7.88 47.41
C HIS A 664 15.30 9.10 48.23
N TYR A 665 16.19 10.10 48.31
CA TYR A 665 15.89 11.42 48.84
C TYR A 665 15.31 12.35 47.76
N ASP A 666 14.62 13.41 48.19
CA ASP A 666 14.12 14.45 47.27
C ASP A 666 15.29 15.21 46.63
N SER A 667 15.28 15.32 45.30
CA SER A 667 16.21 16.18 44.58
C SER A 667 15.90 17.66 44.81
N ILE A 668 16.95 18.45 45.02
CA ILE A 668 16.89 19.91 44.98
C ILE A 668 16.97 20.34 43.51
N GLU A 669 15.90 20.96 42.99
CA GLU A 669 15.84 21.48 41.61
C GLU A 669 16.69 22.75 41.46
N TYR A 670 16.66 23.62 42.47
CA TYR A 670 17.55 24.77 42.61
C TYR A 670 17.69 25.17 44.08
N GLU A 671 18.80 25.82 44.40
CA GLU A 671 19.00 26.62 45.61
C GLU A 671 19.60 27.96 45.17
N LYS A 672 19.02 29.09 45.61
CA LYS A 672 19.47 30.44 45.28
C LYS A 672 19.50 31.33 46.52
N ALA A 673 20.43 32.28 46.57
CA ALA A 673 20.41 33.36 47.55
C ALA A 673 19.28 34.34 47.23
N VAL A 674 18.61 34.86 48.26
CA VAL A 674 17.61 35.92 48.16
C VAL A 674 17.79 36.90 49.33
N ALA A 675 17.19 38.08 49.26
CA ALA A 675 17.25 39.04 50.37
C ALA A 675 15.93 39.83 50.43
N PHE A 676 14.94 39.32 51.16
CA PHE A 676 13.69 40.03 51.42
C PHE A 676 13.17 39.78 52.83
N LYS A 677 12.30 40.67 53.32
CA LYS A 677 11.67 40.54 54.65
C LYS A 677 10.29 39.89 54.52
N GLY A 678 9.89 39.22 55.59
CA GLY A 678 8.54 38.66 55.74
C GLY A 678 8.18 38.50 57.21
N LYS A 679 7.12 37.74 57.45
CA LYS A 679 6.61 37.38 58.77
C LYS A 679 6.27 35.90 58.81
N VAL A 680 6.46 35.22 59.92
CA VAL A 680 6.00 33.83 60.07
C VAL A 680 4.47 33.81 60.19
N ALA A 681 3.81 33.10 59.27
CA ALA A 681 2.35 33.12 59.12
C ALA A 681 1.64 32.54 60.34
N THR A 682 0.52 33.18 60.74
CA THR A 682 -0.31 32.73 61.87
C THR A 682 -1.23 31.59 61.47
N GLY A 683 -1.41 30.59 62.36
CA GLY A 683 -2.33 29.47 62.15
C GLY A 683 -1.75 28.28 61.38
N GLN A 684 -0.53 28.38 60.85
CA GLN A 684 0.16 27.29 60.14
C GLN A 684 1.10 26.49 61.05
N ASN A 685 1.30 25.20 60.76
CA ASN A 685 2.18 24.27 61.51
C ASN A 685 3.20 23.59 60.58
N HIS A 686 4.16 24.37 60.08
CA HIS A 686 5.30 23.86 59.31
C HIS A 686 6.46 23.48 60.23
N GLY A 687 7.27 22.52 59.78
CA GLY A 687 8.53 22.17 60.43
C GLY A 687 9.67 23.09 60.01
N ILE A 688 10.55 23.41 60.96
CA ILE A 688 11.84 24.07 60.71
C ILE A 688 12.93 23.02 60.80
N TYR A 689 13.86 23.01 59.84
CA TYR A 689 14.88 21.98 59.65
C TYR A 689 16.26 22.62 59.44
N ASN A 690 17.35 21.91 59.79
CA ASN A 690 18.71 22.43 59.57
C ASN A 690 19.10 22.47 58.09
N LYS A 691 18.65 21.47 57.32
CA LYS A 691 18.79 21.35 55.86
C LYS A 691 17.39 21.36 55.22
N ILE A 692 17.30 21.35 53.90
CA ILE A 692 16.01 21.23 53.20
C ILE A 692 15.38 19.85 53.51
N TYR A 693 14.10 19.82 53.85
CA TYR A 693 13.42 18.62 54.32
C TYR A 693 13.50 17.47 53.30
N TYR A 694 13.79 16.26 53.79
CA TYR A 694 13.87 15.02 53.01
C TYR A 694 14.84 15.03 51.80
N THR A 695 15.81 15.96 51.75
CA THR A 695 16.83 16.01 50.67
C THR A 695 18.11 15.23 50.99
N GLU A 696 18.33 14.87 52.26
CA GLU A 696 19.49 14.08 52.68
C GLU A 696 19.32 13.49 54.09
N GLY A 697 20.28 12.64 54.46
CA GLY A 697 20.45 12.06 55.78
C GLY A 697 20.60 13.06 56.94
N ASN A 698 20.20 12.59 58.13
CA ASN A 698 20.31 13.29 59.41
C ASN A 698 19.85 14.77 59.39
N ASN A 699 18.58 15.01 59.03
CA ASN A 699 17.94 16.32 59.06
C ASN A 699 16.71 16.37 59.99
N PRO A 700 16.90 16.39 61.34
CA PRO A 700 15.80 16.45 62.29
C PRO A 700 15.04 17.78 62.24
N ARG A 701 13.77 17.75 62.66
CA ARG A 701 12.97 18.96 62.91
C ARG A 701 13.54 19.70 64.13
N VAL A 702 14.09 20.89 63.92
CA VAL A 702 14.68 21.73 64.98
C VAL A 702 13.70 22.79 65.53
N GLY A 703 12.53 22.96 64.88
CA GLY A 703 11.52 23.91 65.34
C GLY A 703 10.17 23.78 64.63
N SER A 704 9.26 24.69 64.95
CA SER A 704 7.90 24.73 64.41
C SER A 704 7.41 26.17 64.20
N SER A 705 6.66 26.44 63.13
CA SER A 705 6.14 27.80 62.84
C SER A 705 5.30 28.44 63.96
N PRO A 706 4.44 27.73 64.73
CA PRO A 706 3.64 28.35 65.78
C PRO A 706 4.48 29.01 66.89
N SER A 707 5.69 28.49 67.16
CA SER A 707 6.62 29.06 68.14
C SER A 707 7.17 30.44 67.74
N TYR A 708 7.02 30.83 66.47
CA TYR A 708 7.50 32.08 65.90
C TYR A 708 6.38 32.87 65.20
N ALA A 709 5.12 32.43 65.28
CA ALA A 709 4.00 33.03 64.57
C ALA A 709 3.87 34.53 64.86
N GLY A 710 3.69 35.31 63.79
CA GLY A 710 3.61 36.77 63.87
C GLY A 710 4.94 37.52 63.96
N LYS A 711 6.08 36.82 64.12
CA LYS A 711 7.43 37.43 64.17
C LYS A 711 7.94 37.81 62.78
N ASP A 712 8.62 38.94 62.71
CA ASP A 712 9.27 39.44 61.50
C ASP A 712 10.60 38.71 61.26
N VAL A 713 10.92 38.40 60.00
CA VAL A 713 12.06 37.54 59.60
C VAL A 713 12.72 38.02 58.31
N GLU A 714 14.01 37.70 58.15
CA GLU A 714 14.75 37.89 56.89
C GLU A 714 14.83 36.55 56.14
N ILE A 715 14.38 36.50 54.89
CA ILE A 715 14.59 35.34 54.02
C ILE A 715 15.91 35.52 53.26
N ILE A 716 16.80 34.54 53.40
CA ILE A 716 18.20 34.60 52.91
C ILE A 716 18.52 33.60 51.80
N LYS A 717 17.74 32.52 51.70
CA LYS A 717 17.78 31.58 50.57
C LYS A 717 16.40 31.06 50.22
N GLU A 718 16.24 30.66 48.97
CA GLU A 718 15.08 29.95 48.44
C GLU A 718 15.58 28.70 47.71
N ALA A 719 14.92 27.57 47.93
CA ALA A 719 15.21 26.32 47.24
C ALA A 719 13.93 25.58 46.87
N LYS A 720 13.94 24.83 45.76
CA LYS A 720 12.80 24.02 45.32
C LYS A 720 13.15 22.53 45.34
N THR A 721 12.19 21.73 45.79
CA THR A 721 12.13 20.27 45.62
C THR A 721 10.83 19.94 44.90
N ALA A 722 10.69 18.70 44.42
CA ALA A 722 9.46 18.21 43.81
C ALA A 722 8.21 18.32 44.72
N LYS A 723 8.38 18.46 46.05
CA LYS A 723 7.28 18.58 47.03
C LYS A 723 6.92 20.02 47.42
N ALA A 724 7.90 20.93 47.51
CA ALA A 724 7.68 22.30 47.98
C ALA A 724 8.84 23.25 47.65
N ILE A 725 8.56 24.56 47.73
CA ILE A 725 9.56 25.63 47.86
C ILE A 725 9.85 25.82 49.35
N TRP A 726 11.14 25.93 49.69
CA TRP A 726 11.65 26.11 51.04
C TRP A 726 12.41 27.43 51.13
N TYR A 727 12.20 28.16 52.22
CA TYR A 727 12.94 29.38 52.54
C TYR A 727 13.88 29.13 53.72
N GLN A 728 15.15 29.51 53.58
CA GLN A 728 16.06 29.64 54.72
C GLN A 728 15.89 31.04 55.30
N PHE A 729 15.66 31.13 56.61
CA PHE A 729 15.33 32.40 57.26
C PHE A 729 16.16 32.69 58.51
N LYS A 730 16.23 33.98 58.85
CA LYS A 730 16.73 34.48 60.13
C LYS A 730 15.62 35.10 60.95
N LEU A 731 15.78 35.01 62.27
CA LEU A 731 15.05 35.79 63.28
C LEU A 731 16.10 36.50 64.14
N ASP A 732 15.93 37.79 64.39
CA ASP A 732 16.85 38.62 65.19
C ASP A 732 18.33 38.46 64.75
N GLY A 733 18.57 38.41 63.43
CA GLY A 733 19.88 38.21 62.80
C GLY A 733 20.41 36.77 62.79
N LYS A 734 19.89 35.88 63.64
CA LYS A 734 20.29 34.47 63.75
C LYS A 734 19.59 33.61 62.72
N VAL A 735 20.33 32.77 61.98
CA VAL A 735 19.75 31.77 61.05
C VAL A 735 19.00 30.71 61.87
N MET A 736 17.73 30.48 61.52
CA MET A 736 16.83 29.57 62.24
C MET A 736 16.67 28.21 61.57
N GLY A 737 16.90 28.14 60.26
CA GLY A 737 16.78 26.92 59.46
C GLY A 737 15.97 27.14 58.18
N TRP A 738 15.60 26.03 57.55
CA TRP A 738 14.70 25.95 56.39
C TRP A 738 13.28 25.63 56.83
N MET A 739 12.29 26.29 56.20
CA MET A 739 10.86 26.03 56.39
C MET A 739 10.12 26.19 55.05
N ASP A 740 8.97 25.53 54.88
CA ASP A 740 8.11 25.67 53.71
C ASP A 740 7.75 27.15 53.49
N ALA A 741 7.86 27.62 52.24
CA ALA A 741 7.54 28.99 51.86
C ALA A 741 6.12 29.45 52.25
N LYS A 742 5.17 28.51 52.37
CA LYS A 742 3.79 28.75 52.86
C LYS A 742 3.71 29.14 54.34
N GLY A 743 4.78 28.91 55.11
CA GLY A 743 4.90 29.33 56.50
C GLY A 743 5.19 30.82 56.68
N PHE A 744 5.17 31.63 55.62
CA PHE A 744 5.56 33.03 55.65
C PHE A 744 4.60 33.95 54.87
N ASP A 745 4.25 35.08 55.48
CA ASP A 745 3.67 36.24 54.79
C ASP A 745 4.83 37.10 54.25
N LYS A 746 4.92 37.31 52.92
CA LYS A 746 5.96 38.16 52.31
C LYS A 746 5.57 39.64 52.39
N TYR A 747 6.51 40.51 52.78
CA TYR A 747 6.30 41.97 52.76
C TYR A 747 6.44 42.59 51.36
N ASP A 748 5.81 43.76 51.18
CA ASP A 748 5.95 44.56 49.96
C ASP A 748 7.37 45.09 49.83
N GLU A 749 7.91 45.01 48.61
CA GLU A 749 9.22 45.55 48.28
C GLU A 749 9.11 47.03 47.90
N ILE A 750 10.13 47.82 48.28
CA ILE A 750 10.21 49.25 47.96
C ILE A 750 11.01 49.37 46.66
N GLU A 751 10.31 49.69 45.56
CA GLU A 751 10.91 49.87 44.23
C GLU A 751 11.86 51.08 44.20
N TYR A 752 11.50 52.15 44.90
CA TYR A 752 12.39 53.27 45.21
C TYR A 752 11.89 54.06 46.43
N GLU A 753 12.81 54.77 47.08
CA GLU A 753 12.54 55.87 48.00
C GLU A 753 13.43 57.06 47.59
N LYS A 754 12.86 58.24 47.41
CA LYS A 754 13.59 59.47 47.07
C LYS A 754 13.16 60.64 47.96
N VAL A 755 14.10 61.52 48.27
CA VAL A 755 13.80 62.81 48.92
C VAL A 755 13.16 63.74 47.90
N VAL A 756 12.12 64.45 48.32
CA VAL A 756 11.46 65.50 47.52
C VAL A 756 11.24 66.74 48.39
N ASN A 757 10.91 67.87 47.79
CA ASN A 757 10.57 69.08 48.53
C ASN A 757 9.55 69.89 47.73
N PHE A 758 8.26 69.57 47.90
CA PHE A 758 7.15 70.33 47.34
C PHE A 758 6.00 70.38 48.34
N LYS A 759 5.04 71.28 48.12
CA LYS A 759 3.88 71.45 49.01
C LYS A 759 2.60 70.97 48.34
N GLY A 760 1.63 70.60 49.16
CA GLY A 760 0.30 70.21 48.74
C GLY A 760 -0.72 70.44 49.84
N LYS A 761 -1.90 69.86 49.64
CA LYS A 761 -3.05 69.90 50.53
C LYS A 761 -3.50 68.48 50.80
N VAL A 762 -3.93 68.16 52.02
CA VAL A 762 -4.57 66.84 52.27
C VAL A 762 -5.95 66.84 51.61
N ALA A 763 -6.19 65.89 50.70
CA ALA A 763 -7.36 65.88 49.83
C ALA A 763 -8.68 65.69 50.59
N THR A 764 -9.72 66.44 50.20
CA THR A 764 -11.05 66.34 50.81
C THR A 764 -11.85 65.15 50.28
N GLY A 765 -12.58 64.45 51.16
CA GLY A 765 -13.45 63.33 50.80
C GLY A 765 -12.77 61.96 50.71
N GLN A 766 -11.43 61.88 50.86
CA GLN A 766 -10.68 60.61 50.84
C GLN A 766 -10.35 60.10 52.25
N ASN A 767 -10.25 58.78 52.43
CA ASN A 767 -9.95 58.11 53.71
C ASN A 767 -8.72 57.18 53.61
N HIS A 768 -7.54 57.78 53.47
CA HIS A 768 -6.26 57.09 53.49
C HIS A 768 -5.71 56.93 54.92
N GLY A 769 -4.97 55.85 55.15
CA GLY A 769 -4.23 55.66 56.40
C GLY A 769 -2.91 56.42 56.40
N ILE A 770 -2.56 56.99 57.55
CA ILE A 770 -1.23 57.54 57.83
C ILE A 770 -0.48 56.53 58.68
N TYR A 771 0.77 56.24 58.32
CA TYR A 771 1.62 55.18 58.89
C TYR A 771 3.00 55.72 59.26
N ASN A 772 3.68 55.13 60.24
CA ASN A 772 5.04 55.56 60.63
C ASN A 772 6.10 55.23 59.57
N LYS A 773 5.94 54.08 58.91
CA LYS A 773 6.76 53.56 57.81
C LYS A 773 5.87 53.37 56.57
N ILE A 774 6.43 52.96 55.42
CA ILE A 774 5.64 52.65 54.23
C ILE A 774 4.78 51.41 54.51
N TYR A 775 3.49 51.44 54.15
CA TYR A 775 2.53 50.38 54.50
C TYR A 775 2.96 49.01 53.98
N TYR A 776 2.86 47.99 54.84
CA TYR A 776 3.15 46.57 54.54
C TYR A 776 4.56 46.27 53.99
N THR A 777 5.54 47.14 54.18
CA THR A 777 6.96 46.90 53.79
C THR A 777 7.80 46.25 54.88
N GLU A 778 7.37 46.36 56.14
CA GLU A 778 8.07 45.79 57.30
C GLU A 778 7.16 45.68 58.53
N GLY A 779 7.71 45.06 59.58
CA GLY A 779 7.07 44.86 60.89
C GLY A 779 6.78 46.15 61.66
N ASN A 780 5.86 46.01 62.62
CA ASN A 780 5.44 47.04 63.58
C ASN A 780 5.19 48.44 62.95
N ASN A 781 4.37 48.48 61.89
CA ASN A 781 3.92 49.72 61.25
C ASN A 781 2.41 49.97 61.44
N PRO A 782 1.97 50.43 62.64
CA PRO A 782 0.57 50.73 62.91
C PRO A 782 0.09 51.96 62.13
N ARG A 783 -1.23 52.02 61.87
CA ARG A 783 -1.90 53.24 61.41
C ARG A 783 -1.91 54.26 62.56
N VAL A 784 -1.23 55.38 62.37
CA VAL A 784 -1.10 56.47 63.36
C VAL A 784 -2.05 57.63 63.10
N GLY A 785 -2.74 57.64 61.96
CA GLY A 785 -3.74 58.66 61.63
C GLY A 785 -4.58 58.35 60.40
N SER A 786 -5.36 59.33 59.98
CA SER A 786 -6.24 59.25 58.81
C SER A 786 -6.36 60.60 58.09
N SER A 787 -6.45 60.61 56.76
CA SER A 787 -6.58 61.86 55.97
C SER A 787 -7.74 62.79 56.38
N PRO A 788 -8.95 62.33 56.77
CA PRO A 788 -10.06 63.23 57.11
C PRO A 788 -9.77 64.14 58.31
N SER A 789 -8.89 63.72 59.23
CA SER A 789 -8.47 64.54 60.39
C SER A 789 -7.60 65.75 60.01
N TYR A 790 -7.12 65.80 58.76
CA TYR A 790 -6.23 66.83 58.23
C TYR A 790 -6.71 67.43 56.91
N ALA A 791 -7.88 67.01 56.40
CA ALA A 791 -8.41 67.41 55.11
C ALA A 791 -8.48 68.94 54.95
N GLY A 792 -8.05 69.42 53.78
CA GLY A 792 -7.98 70.85 53.46
C GLY A 792 -6.76 71.61 54.00
N LYS A 793 -5.95 70.99 54.89
CA LYS A 793 -4.72 71.61 55.42
C LYS A 793 -3.55 71.51 54.45
N ASP A 794 -2.72 72.56 54.46
CA ASP A 794 -1.48 72.64 53.69
C ASP A 794 -0.36 71.82 54.35
N VAL A 795 0.45 71.14 53.55
CA VAL A 795 1.48 70.18 54.00
C VAL A 795 2.75 70.24 53.14
N GLU A 796 3.90 69.94 53.73
CA GLU A 796 5.18 69.74 53.02
C GLU A 796 5.37 68.25 52.71
N ILE A 797 5.55 67.88 51.44
CA ILE A 797 5.95 66.52 51.06
C ILE A 797 7.48 66.47 51.02
N ILE A 798 8.06 65.57 51.80
CA ILE A 798 9.51 65.48 52.06
C ILE A 798 10.16 64.21 51.51
N LYS A 799 9.38 63.16 51.26
CA LYS A 799 9.81 61.95 50.55
C LYS A 799 8.70 61.38 49.70
N GLU A 800 9.08 60.69 48.64
CA GLU A 800 8.22 59.86 47.82
C GLU A 800 8.83 58.47 47.74
N ALA A 801 8.00 57.43 47.90
CA ALA A 801 8.42 56.05 47.76
C ALA A 801 7.38 55.24 46.99
N LYS A 802 7.80 54.13 46.40
CA LYS A 802 6.97 53.29 45.54
C LYS A 802 7.03 51.85 45.99
N THR A 803 5.87 51.20 46.08
CA THR A 803 5.73 49.75 46.17
C THR A 803 4.79 49.26 45.09
N ALA A 804 4.78 47.94 44.86
CA ALA A 804 3.91 47.31 43.86
C ALA A 804 2.42 47.66 44.05
N LYS A 805 2.00 48.00 45.29
CA LYS A 805 0.62 48.39 45.60
C LYS A 805 0.30 49.87 45.37
N ALA A 806 1.21 50.80 45.69
CA ALA A 806 0.94 52.25 45.62
C ALA A 806 2.21 53.12 45.61
N THR A 807 2.05 54.40 45.28
CA THR A 807 3.02 55.46 45.58
C THR A 807 2.66 56.11 46.91
N TRP A 808 3.65 56.37 47.75
CA TRP A 808 3.51 56.87 49.11
C TRP A 808 4.29 58.16 49.27
N TYR A 809 3.70 59.14 49.97
CA TYR A 809 4.35 60.40 50.31
C TYR A 809 4.57 60.47 51.82
N GLN A 810 5.79 60.80 52.24
CA GLN A 810 6.08 61.20 53.62
C GLN A 810 5.86 62.71 53.73
N PHE A 811 5.07 63.16 54.70
CA PHE A 811 4.68 64.56 54.81
C PHE A 811 4.85 65.15 56.20
N LYS A 812 4.91 66.48 56.25
CA LYS A 812 4.81 67.29 57.46
C LYS A 812 3.55 68.15 57.45
N LEU A 813 3.05 68.44 58.64
CA LEU A 813 2.08 69.49 58.93
C LEU A 813 2.67 70.38 60.04
N ASP A 814 2.58 71.70 59.90
CA ASP A 814 3.11 72.67 60.87
C ASP A 814 4.58 72.39 61.28
N GLY A 815 5.40 72.01 60.28
CA GLY A 815 6.82 71.63 60.44
C GLY A 815 7.08 70.22 61.00
N LYS A 816 6.09 69.59 61.64
CA LYS A 816 6.18 68.25 62.25
C LYS A 816 5.93 67.14 61.23
N VAL A 817 6.80 66.14 61.15
CA VAL A 817 6.59 64.94 60.32
C VAL A 817 5.39 64.14 60.86
N MET A 818 4.44 63.85 59.98
CA MET A 818 3.18 63.18 60.32
C MET A 818 3.17 61.68 60.00
N GLY A 819 3.98 61.26 59.03
CA GLY A 819 4.10 59.87 58.58
C GLY A 819 4.03 59.74 57.05
N TRP A 820 3.86 58.51 56.59
CA TRP A 820 3.61 58.12 55.20
C TRP A 820 2.11 57.95 54.95
N MET A 821 1.65 58.40 53.79
CA MET A 821 0.28 58.20 53.29
C MET A 821 0.29 57.95 51.78
N ASP A 822 -0.73 57.29 51.23
CA ASP A 822 -0.89 57.13 49.77
C ASP A 822 -0.87 58.51 49.08
N ALA A 823 -0.13 58.63 47.98
CA ALA A 823 -0.01 59.86 47.20
C ALA A 823 -1.36 60.44 46.73
N LYS A 824 -2.39 59.59 46.58
CA LYS A 824 -3.77 59.99 46.25
C LYS A 824 -4.48 60.75 47.37
N GLY A 825 -3.93 60.73 48.59
CA GLY A 825 -4.42 61.52 49.73
C GLY A 825 -4.06 63.00 49.68
N PHE A 826 -3.47 63.49 48.60
CA PHE A 826 -2.96 64.87 48.48
C PHE A 826 -3.33 65.54 47.15
N ASP A 827 -3.78 66.79 47.21
CA ASP A 827 -3.83 67.71 46.07
C ASP A 827 -2.50 68.50 46.04
N THR A 828 -1.65 68.29 45.04
CA THR A 828 -0.32 68.91 44.96
C THR A 828 -0.36 70.30 44.33
N TYR A 829 0.36 71.28 44.90
CA TYR A 829 0.41 72.64 44.35
C TYR A 829 1.28 72.75 43.09
N ASP A 830 0.94 73.67 42.20
CA ASP A 830 1.79 74.00 41.05
C ASP A 830 3.04 74.76 41.51
N ALA A 831 4.21 74.34 41.04
CA ALA A 831 5.43 75.12 41.17
C ALA A 831 5.37 76.36 40.27
N ILE A 832 5.90 77.47 40.78
CA ILE A 832 6.23 78.66 39.97
C ILE A 832 7.60 78.38 39.35
N GLU A 833 7.65 78.19 38.03
CA GLU A 833 8.88 77.93 37.28
C GLU A 833 9.78 79.19 37.23
N TYR A 834 9.15 80.36 37.10
CA TYR A 834 9.79 81.66 37.27
C TYR A 834 8.75 82.72 37.64
N GLU A 835 9.19 83.77 38.34
CA GLU A 835 8.51 85.05 38.45
C GLU A 835 9.51 86.15 38.08
N LYS A 836 9.17 87.02 37.13
CA LYS A 836 10.01 88.12 36.66
C LYS A 836 9.23 89.44 36.67
N VAL A 837 9.90 90.53 37.03
CA VAL A 837 9.36 91.88 36.89
C VAL A 837 9.39 92.24 35.41
N VAL A 838 8.31 92.84 34.91
CA VAL A 838 8.20 93.38 33.55
C VAL A 838 7.62 94.79 33.60
N ASN A 839 7.68 95.53 32.50
CA ASN A 839 7.02 96.83 32.40
C ASN A 839 6.61 97.07 30.94
N PHE A 840 5.37 96.70 30.60
CA PHE A 840 4.76 96.98 29.30
C PHE A 840 3.27 97.27 29.47
N LYS A 841 2.68 97.91 28.46
CA LYS A 841 1.23 98.15 28.42
C LYS A 841 0.55 97.01 27.67
N GLY A 842 -0.66 96.68 28.10
CA GLY A 842 -1.58 95.80 27.39
C GLY A 842 -3.01 96.28 27.56
N LYS A 843 -3.96 95.54 26.99
CA LYS A 843 -5.39 95.78 27.09
C LYS A 843 -6.08 94.54 27.65
N VAL A 844 -7.05 94.69 28.55
CA VAL A 844 -7.81 93.53 29.05
C VAL A 844 -8.69 93.00 27.91
N ALA A 845 -8.51 91.73 27.56
CA ALA A 845 -9.08 91.16 26.35
C ALA A 845 -10.62 91.16 26.36
N THR A 846 -11.23 91.47 25.22
CA THR A 846 -12.70 91.43 25.09
C THR A 846 -13.22 89.99 24.89
N GLY A 847 -14.43 89.72 25.38
CA GLY A 847 -15.09 88.40 25.24
C GLY A 847 -14.57 87.27 26.14
N GLN A 848 -13.43 87.42 26.83
CA GLN A 848 -12.84 86.39 27.69
C GLN A 848 -13.25 86.53 29.17
N ASN A 849 -13.32 85.40 29.90
CA ASN A 849 -13.76 85.34 31.31
C ASN A 849 -12.71 84.67 32.23
N HIS A 850 -11.52 85.27 32.34
CA HIS A 850 -10.47 84.82 33.24
C HIS A 850 -10.69 85.33 34.67
N GLY A 851 -10.32 84.51 35.66
CA GLY A 851 -10.28 84.94 37.05
C GLY A 851 -9.10 85.86 37.33
N ILE A 852 -9.34 86.92 38.11
CA ILE A 852 -8.29 87.74 38.72
C ILE A 852 -8.14 87.27 40.17
N TYR A 853 -6.91 87.01 40.59
CA TYR A 853 -6.57 86.42 41.89
C TYR A 853 -5.55 87.31 42.62
N ASN A 854 -5.54 87.31 43.96
CA ASN A 854 -4.53 88.07 44.74
C ASN A 854 -3.11 87.51 44.58
N LYS A 855 -3.00 86.22 44.27
CA LYS A 855 -1.80 85.41 44.03
C LYS A 855 -2.02 84.54 42.79
N ILE A 856 -0.96 83.96 42.23
CA ILE A 856 -1.05 83.04 41.08
C ILE A 856 -1.94 81.83 41.44
N TYR A 857 -2.89 81.50 40.59
CA TYR A 857 -3.85 80.42 40.84
C TYR A 857 -3.13 79.07 41.01
N TYR A 858 -3.64 78.22 41.91
CA TYR A 858 -3.13 76.87 42.19
C TYR A 858 -1.66 76.76 42.70
N THR A 859 -1.04 77.88 43.11
CA THR A 859 0.26 77.93 43.80
C THR A 859 0.11 78.01 45.33
N GLU A 860 1.20 78.09 46.09
CA GLU A 860 1.17 78.07 47.57
C GLU A 860 0.38 79.23 48.21
N GLY A 861 -0.63 78.87 49.00
CA GLY A 861 -1.32 79.72 49.97
C GLY A 861 -2.79 80.03 49.62
N ASN A 862 -3.36 81.00 50.34
CA ASN A 862 -4.72 81.44 50.11
C ASN A 862 -4.81 82.38 48.90
N ASN A 863 -5.35 81.85 47.79
CA ASN A 863 -5.38 82.51 46.49
C ASN A 863 -6.83 82.82 46.02
N PRO A 864 -7.64 83.57 46.79
CA PRO A 864 -9.02 83.87 46.40
C PRO A 864 -9.09 84.63 45.07
N ARG A 865 -10.14 84.33 44.30
CA ARG A 865 -10.55 85.13 43.15
C ARG A 865 -11.06 86.47 43.66
N VAL A 866 -10.34 87.55 43.36
CA VAL A 866 -10.68 88.93 43.73
C VAL A 866 -11.44 89.68 42.63
N GLY A 867 -11.52 89.12 41.42
CA GLY A 867 -12.27 89.72 40.30
C GLY A 867 -12.37 88.83 39.07
N SER A 868 -12.76 89.42 37.94
CA SER A 868 -12.84 88.75 36.64
C SER A 868 -12.55 89.71 35.48
N SER A 869 -11.98 89.22 34.37
CA SER A 869 -11.67 90.05 33.19
C SER A 869 -12.85 90.84 32.60
N PRO A 870 -14.11 90.36 32.55
CA PRO A 870 -15.20 91.12 31.91
C PRO A 870 -15.49 92.46 32.59
N SER A 871 -15.18 92.61 33.89
CA SER A 871 -15.35 93.87 34.63
C SER A 871 -14.34 94.96 34.23
N TYR A 872 -13.33 94.62 33.43
CA TYR A 872 -12.25 95.51 33.01
C TYR A 872 -11.97 95.46 31.50
N ALA A 873 -12.77 94.70 30.72
CA ALA A 873 -12.55 94.47 29.30
C ALA A 873 -12.43 95.76 28.48
N GLY A 874 -11.51 95.78 27.51
CA GLY A 874 -11.19 96.92 26.66
C GLY A 874 -10.35 98.03 27.31
N LYS A 875 -10.12 97.98 28.62
CA LYS A 875 -9.27 98.97 29.33
C LYS A 875 -7.78 98.70 29.13
N ASP A 876 -7.02 99.76 28.93
CA ASP A 876 -5.56 99.75 28.94
C ASP A 876 -5.02 99.56 30.37
N VAL A 877 -3.96 98.75 30.52
CA VAL A 877 -3.38 98.32 31.80
C VAL A 877 -1.85 98.26 31.73
N GLU A 878 -1.18 98.41 32.88
CA GLU A 878 0.27 98.19 33.01
C GLU A 878 0.52 96.77 33.51
N ILE A 879 1.25 95.94 32.74
CA ILE A 879 1.73 94.65 33.22
C ILE A 879 3.06 94.86 33.94
N ILE A 880 3.11 94.45 35.21
CA ILE A 880 4.22 94.72 36.14
C ILE A 880 5.00 93.46 36.54
N LYS A 881 4.41 92.28 36.39
CA LYS A 881 5.11 90.99 36.53
C LYS A 881 4.55 89.95 35.59
N GLU A 882 5.39 89.00 35.23
CA GLU A 882 5.03 87.76 34.57
C GLU A 882 5.54 86.59 35.40
N ALA A 883 4.74 85.53 35.54
CA ALA A 883 5.16 84.29 36.17
C ALA A 883 4.66 83.07 35.38
N LYS A 884 5.44 81.99 35.36
CA LYS A 884 5.03 80.73 34.73
C LYS A 884 4.79 79.65 35.78
N THR A 885 3.77 78.85 35.54
CA THR A 885 3.46 77.60 36.23
C THR A 885 3.28 76.49 35.19
N ALA A 886 3.28 75.24 35.63
CA ALA A 886 3.02 74.10 34.74
C ALA A 886 1.66 74.18 33.98
N LYS A 887 0.69 74.96 34.47
CA LYS A 887 -0.63 75.13 33.84
C LYS A 887 -0.75 76.34 32.91
N ALA A 888 -0.11 77.47 33.25
CA ALA A 888 -0.22 78.72 32.48
C ALA A 888 0.90 79.73 32.77
N ILE A 889 1.02 80.74 31.90
CA ILE A 889 1.70 82.01 32.17
C ILE A 889 0.67 82.99 32.73
N TRP A 890 1.07 83.73 33.76
CA TRP A 890 0.25 84.67 34.51
C TRP A 890 0.88 86.06 34.48
N TYR A 891 0.06 87.08 34.34
CA TYR A 891 0.47 88.49 34.41
C TYR A 891 -0.10 89.15 35.68
N GLN A 892 0.74 89.85 36.43
CA GLN A 892 0.31 90.78 37.47
C GLN A 892 0.16 92.16 36.84
N PHE A 893 -0.98 92.81 37.04
CA PHE A 893 -1.30 94.06 36.35
C PHE A 893 -1.82 95.17 37.27
N LYS A 894 -1.70 96.41 36.78
CA LYS A 894 -2.35 97.58 37.35
C LYS A 894 -3.38 98.17 36.39
N LEU A 895 -4.41 98.78 36.97
CA LEU A 895 -5.33 99.69 36.31
C LEU A 895 -5.35 101.00 37.12
N ASP A 896 -5.30 102.16 36.45
CA ASP A 896 -5.30 103.48 37.09
C ASP A 896 -4.25 103.61 38.23
N GLY A 897 -3.06 103.04 37.99
CA GLY A 897 -1.94 102.97 38.95
C GLY A 897 -2.06 101.92 40.07
N LYS A 898 -3.26 101.38 40.31
CA LYS A 898 -3.55 100.40 41.37
C LYS A 898 -3.33 98.96 40.91
N VAL A 899 -2.60 98.16 41.68
CA VAL A 899 -2.42 96.72 41.43
C VAL A 899 -3.76 95.99 41.59
N MET A 900 -4.16 95.23 40.57
CA MET A 900 -5.46 94.54 40.52
C MET A 900 -5.38 93.07 40.91
N GLY A 901 -4.25 92.41 40.62
CA GLY A 901 -4.02 90.99 40.91
C GLY A 901 -3.27 90.30 39.78
N TRP A 902 -3.23 88.96 39.87
CA TRP A 902 -2.73 88.06 38.84
C TRP A 902 -3.88 87.51 37.99
N MET A 903 -3.68 87.40 36.69
CA MET A 903 -4.61 86.81 35.73
C MET A 903 -3.83 86.02 34.65
N ASP A 904 -4.44 85.02 34.02
CA ASP A 904 -3.85 84.29 32.90
C ASP A 904 -3.44 85.29 31.79
N ALA A 905 -2.26 85.13 31.22
CA ALA A 905 -1.73 85.99 30.16
C ALA A 905 -2.66 86.10 28.94
N LYS A 906 -3.50 85.08 28.68
CA LYS A 906 -4.53 85.07 27.62
C LYS A 906 -5.69 86.05 27.88
N GLY A 907 -5.83 86.55 29.11
CA GLY A 907 -6.80 87.58 29.46
C GLY A 907 -6.42 89.00 29.01
N PHE A 908 -5.34 89.14 28.23
CA PHE A 908 -4.82 90.41 27.75
C PHE A 908 -4.49 90.36 26.25
N GLU A 909 -4.79 91.45 25.56
CA GLU A 909 -4.27 91.80 24.25
C GLU A 909 -2.97 92.61 24.51
N VAL A 910 -1.81 92.10 24.07
CA VAL A 910 -0.46 92.62 24.37
C VAL A 910 0.38 92.70 23.09
#